data_AF-A0A8T5Q3D9-F1
#
_entry.id   AF-A0A8T5Q3D9-F1
#
_cell.length_a   1.000
_cell.length_b   1.000
_cell.length_c   1.000
_cell.angle_alpha   90.00
_cell.angle_beta   90.00
_cell.angle_gamma   90.00
#
_symmetry.space_group_name_H-M   'P 1'
#
loop_
_entity.id
_entity.type
_entity.pdbx_description
1 polymer ?
#
loop_
_entity_poly.entity_id
_entity_poly.type
_entity_poly.pdbx_seq_one_letter_code
_entity_poly.pdbx_strand_id
1 'polypeptide(L)'
;MRAIKKIIALATGATMLGATIMGAMAANLADFPSPLLIKDTTFDADIVYGVNADPSDIMGLVDAVAAISVVETGVTVEGGDEVAIEGDSWKAETSSKLLELGESLSSIQSTITEDELNALADGTFTAKNDADYEQEMRFSGNVVLSYEEDTDEDVVSTFLTLDDDMEILNYTLTFTTSAESDVDDGELEDFEDQTIKILGIDYTMTKTELSTDNYALELTMMGGALLDTMEQGQVKTYTLDGKDYEVEVTYIGGLTESTCKFKINGETTDSMVEGDTYTLADDTDIGVREILEEEAGEVTADMIEFYLGADKIVLQDPNISDRADFGDMEVGDETMDEVEVDLAASVDASGEFLFESIKLIYTADDDYWFGPGQKLSEKVDEPEAMINWDIAYEGMTSASMESIELIPAGDEQAELNIEVADGDVSIPVAYADDNTIWLGEETDRLVLTRGTLVEKDQFFFLSTGTGVPDEGEKSYVLQYKGADNSGSSATATLNFDNLAGDSDPIERSFNKATGQATLTLGGQEFTIVNKSDATEDDDFNISISGGATEGYLVTDGDALILIAQPGGDNSTVQVRITEADPSGMVESDVQSWINLTLNENEDEIAIDVDTITTGSLITDPDDNDVSTQMTVYGAKVTVTDESSGPDKVEIDWPSEQLVGQAFVTSGEVRATIVGSVGGAVLQKVTIPLAKSDDDVLTVDPAMNRNNYLLVGGPCANRATAKVLGSGTSWPGCADGFEEGVGRILVKEMNGNVAMVVAGMTALDTTRATRVLKDYQSYDLSGDEVEVLGTTATPQTVRAVSS
;
A
#
# COMPACT_ATOMS: atom_id res chain seq x y z
N MET A 1 21.22 -25.53 -19.10
CA MET A 1 22.34 -25.23 -18.17
C MET A 1 22.76 -23.77 -18.40
N ARG A 2 21.96 -22.86 -17.86
CA ARG A 2 22.22 -21.41 -17.77
C ARG A 2 22.11 -21.08 -16.28
N ALA A 3 23.04 -20.24 -15.83
CA ALA A 3 23.40 -20.08 -14.43
C ALA A 3 22.39 -19.19 -13.69
N ILE A 4 21.86 -19.73 -12.59
CA ILE A 4 21.12 -19.01 -11.55
C ILE A 4 22.13 -18.12 -10.80
N LYS A 5 21.90 -16.81 -10.78
CA LYS A 5 22.65 -15.88 -9.92
C LYS A 5 21.95 -15.88 -8.56
N LYS A 6 22.70 -16.29 -7.53
CA LYS A 6 22.30 -16.23 -6.13
C LYS A 6 22.34 -14.77 -5.66
N ILE A 7 21.26 -14.31 -5.02
CA ILE A 7 21.22 -13.08 -4.24
C ILE A 7 22.06 -13.33 -2.97
N ILE A 8 22.95 -12.39 -2.65
CA ILE A 8 23.86 -12.45 -1.49
C ILE A 8 23.41 -11.33 -0.54
N ALA A 9 22.93 -11.72 0.64
CA ALA A 9 22.73 -10.84 1.77
C ALA A 9 24.06 -10.17 2.18
N LEU A 10 24.07 -8.85 2.30
CA LEU A 10 25.21 -8.07 2.78
C LEU A 10 24.83 -7.34 4.07
N ALA A 11 25.12 -7.99 5.19
CA ALA A 11 25.19 -7.37 6.50
C ALA A 11 26.34 -6.35 6.55
N THR A 12 26.05 -5.09 6.90
CA THR A 12 27.08 -4.14 7.34
C THR A 12 26.52 -3.18 8.38
N GLY A 13 26.75 -3.51 9.67
CA GLY A 13 26.58 -2.56 10.76
C GLY A 13 27.66 -1.47 10.74
N ALA A 14 27.27 -0.24 11.06
CA ALA A 14 28.18 0.83 11.45
C ALA A 14 27.52 1.76 12.46
N THR A 15 28.06 1.77 13.68
CA THR A 15 27.78 2.76 14.73
C THR A 15 28.36 4.13 14.34
N MET A 16 27.58 5.22 14.47
CA MET A 16 28.12 6.59 14.51
C MET A 16 27.31 7.49 15.46
N LEU A 17 27.94 7.85 16.58
CA LEU A 17 27.50 8.88 17.53
C LEU A 17 27.68 10.30 16.96
N GLY A 18 26.61 11.09 17.03
CA GLY A 18 26.52 12.54 17.26
C GLY A 18 27.59 13.52 16.75
N ALA A 19 27.21 14.33 15.76
CA ALA A 19 27.68 15.71 15.61
C ALA A 19 26.65 16.58 14.85
N THR A 20 26.02 17.53 15.53
CA THR A 20 25.24 18.62 14.91
C THR A 20 26.18 19.58 14.19
N ILE A 21 26.17 19.55 12.85
CA ILE A 21 26.78 20.60 12.02
C ILE A 21 25.76 21.03 10.96
N MET A 22 24.82 21.90 11.34
CA MET A 22 24.23 22.84 10.39
C MET A 22 24.82 24.22 10.68
N GLY A 23 25.67 24.68 9.75
CA GLY A 23 26.13 26.06 9.73
C GLY A 23 25.06 26.93 9.08
N ALA A 24 24.67 28.01 9.78
CA ALA A 24 23.78 29.10 9.36
C ALA A 24 23.54 29.26 7.83
N MET A 25 22.49 28.62 7.32
CA MET A 25 21.73 29.04 6.15
C MET A 25 20.38 29.58 6.67
N ALA A 26 19.83 30.62 6.05
CA ALA A 26 18.54 31.17 6.48
C ALA A 26 17.41 30.21 6.11
N ALA A 27 16.48 29.94 7.04
CA ALA A 27 15.38 29.00 6.79
C ALA A 27 14.42 29.52 5.69
N ASN A 28 14.07 28.66 4.73
CA ASN A 28 13.24 29.01 3.57
C ASN A 28 12.20 27.91 3.31
N LEU A 29 10.98 28.30 2.93
CA LEU A 29 9.90 27.38 2.55
C LEU A 29 10.23 26.55 1.30
N ALA A 30 11.13 27.01 0.43
CA ALA A 30 11.62 26.23 -0.70
C ALA A 30 12.46 25.01 -0.26
N ASP A 31 12.88 24.96 1.01
CA ASP A 31 13.59 23.83 1.61
C ASP A 31 12.61 22.83 2.26
N PHE A 32 11.29 23.02 2.13
CA PHE A 32 10.28 22.08 2.65
C PHE A 32 10.07 20.90 1.69
N PRO A 33 9.92 19.66 2.20
CA PRO A 33 10.08 19.26 3.60
C PRO A 33 11.54 19.01 3.99
N SER A 34 12.44 18.82 3.01
CA SER A 34 13.87 18.56 3.20
C SER A 34 14.73 19.63 2.51
N PRO A 35 15.73 20.23 3.19
CA PRO A 35 16.25 19.91 4.53
C PRO A 35 15.54 20.60 5.71
N LEU A 36 14.36 21.19 5.53
CA LEU A 36 13.74 22.07 6.53
C LEU A 36 13.26 21.35 7.80
N LEU A 37 12.53 20.25 7.65
CA LEU A 37 11.99 19.42 8.74
C LEU A 37 12.52 17.99 8.72
N ILE A 38 13.29 17.63 7.68
CA ILE A 38 13.87 16.30 7.53
C ILE A 38 15.38 16.43 7.54
N LYS A 39 16.01 15.58 8.35
CA LYS A 39 17.46 15.45 8.40
C LYS A 39 17.84 14.00 8.47
N ASP A 40 18.75 13.58 7.59
CA ASP A 40 19.26 12.20 7.55
C ASP A 40 18.11 11.18 7.66
N THR A 41 17.05 11.39 6.85
CA THR A 41 15.89 10.49 6.71
C THR A 41 14.97 10.38 7.93
N THR A 42 15.16 11.25 8.92
CA THR A 42 14.33 11.32 10.13
C THR A 42 13.59 12.66 10.15
N PHE A 43 12.32 12.65 10.57
CA PHE A 43 11.59 13.88 10.83
C PHE A 43 12.23 14.57 12.05
N ASP A 44 12.97 15.65 11.80
CA ASP A 44 13.78 16.37 12.80
C ASP A 44 12.97 17.53 13.41
N ALA A 45 11.69 17.31 13.73
CA ALA A 45 10.83 18.28 14.37
C ALA A 45 9.78 17.63 15.29
N ASP A 46 9.38 18.32 16.36
CA ASP A 46 8.18 17.93 17.11
C ASP A 46 6.94 18.45 16.36
N ILE A 47 5.96 17.57 16.17
CA ILE A 47 4.65 17.92 15.65
C ILE A 47 3.76 18.38 16.80
N VAL A 48 3.19 19.58 16.69
CA VAL A 48 2.44 20.21 17.79
C VAL A 48 1.10 20.75 17.33
N TYR A 49 0.02 20.26 17.94
CA TYR A 49 -1.33 20.81 17.80
C TYR A 49 -1.75 21.55 19.08
N GLY A 50 -2.68 22.49 18.95
CA GLY A 50 -3.21 23.22 20.11
C GLY A 50 -4.25 22.42 20.90
N VAL A 51 -4.21 22.43 22.22
CA VAL A 51 -5.28 21.83 23.06
C VAL A 51 -6.65 22.50 22.89
N ASN A 52 -6.69 23.69 22.29
CA ASN A 52 -7.94 24.38 21.92
C ASN A 52 -8.14 24.42 20.40
N ALA A 53 -7.43 23.59 19.65
CA ALA A 53 -7.61 23.46 18.21
C ALA A 53 -8.97 22.82 17.90
N ASP A 54 -9.56 23.22 16.77
CA ASP A 54 -10.77 22.58 16.27
C ASP A 54 -10.40 21.18 15.73
N PRO A 55 -11.28 20.17 15.79
CA PRO A 55 -10.99 18.85 15.19
C PRO A 55 -10.52 18.92 13.73
N SER A 56 -10.99 19.91 12.96
CA SER A 56 -10.55 20.16 11.58
C SER A 56 -9.08 20.62 11.44
N ASP A 57 -8.51 21.26 12.47
CA ASP A 57 -7.07 21.58 12.52
C ASP A 57 -6.24 20.30 12.79
N ILE A 58 -6.80 19.33 13.52
CA ILE A 58 -6.15 18.04 13.82
C ILE A 58 -6.19 17.13 12.59
N MET A 59 -7.31 17.08 11.85
CA MET A 59 -7.37 16.37 10.58
C MET A 59 -6.42 16.97 9.54
N GLY A 60 -6.38 18.31 9.44
CA GLY A 60 -5.42 18.98 8.56
C GLY A 60 -3.96 18.71 8.95
N LEU A 61 -3.68 18.48 10.23
CA LEU A 61 -2.36 18.03 10.67
C LEU A 61 -2.03 16.63 10.16
N VAL A 62 -2.96 15.67 10.25
CA VAL A 62 -2.77 14.30 9.74
C VAL A 62 -2.45 14.33 8.24
N ASP A 63 -3.22 15.09 7.46
CA ASP A 63 -2.98 15.27 6.02
C ASP A 63 -1.59 15.85 5.70
N ALA A 64 -1.19 16.92 6.40
CA ALA A 64 0.10 17.56 6.18
C ALA A 64 1.27 16.63 6.58
N VAL A 65 1.06 15.78 7.58
CA VAL A 65 2.06 14.83 8.08
C VAL A 65 2.18 13.62 7.15
N ALA A 66 1.06 13.10 6.64
CA ALA A 66 1.03 12.02 5.66
C ALA A 66 1.84 12.38 4.41
N ALA A 67 1.69 13.60 3.89
CA ALA A 67 2.47 14.07 2.74
C ALA A 67 3.97 14.23 3.00
N ILE A 68 4.38 14.44 4.26
CA ILE A 68 5.82 14.52 4.61
C ILE A 68 6.42 13.12 4.82
N SER A 69 5.58 12.11 5.07
CA SER A 69 6.03 10.73 5.31
C SER A 69 6.70 10.09 4.08
N VAL A 70 6.48 10.66 2.90
CA VAL A 70 7.07 10.25 1.62
C VAL A 70 7.87 11.41 1.03
N VAL A 71 9.20 11.28 0.94
CA VAL A 71 10.04 12.29 0.28
C VAL A 71 10.83 11.68 -0.87
N GLU A 72 10.63 12.25 -2.06
CA GLU A 72 11.41 11.96 -3.25
C GLU A 72 12.80 12.58 -3.16
N THR A 73 13.84 11.77 -3.17
CA THR A 73 15.19 12.25 -3.47
C THR A 73 15.43 12.15 -4.98
N GLY A 74 14.85 13.06 -5.75
CA GLY A 74 14.76 13.02 -7.23
C GLY A 74 15.87 12.30 -8.00
N VAL A 75 15.48 11.19 -8.62
CA VAL A 75 16.09 10.42 -9.71
C VAL A 75 14.97 9.50 -10.22
N THR A 76 14.76 9.47 -11.53
CA THR A 76 13.87 8.53 -12.22
C THR A 76 14.49 7.14 -12.22
N VAL A 77 13.74 6.11 -11.81
CA VAL A 77 14.16 4.70 -11.86
C VAL A 77 13.19 3.96 -12.79
N GLU A 78 13.72 3.26 -13.79
CA GLU A 78 13.04 2.14 -14.46
C GLU A 78 13.24 0.90 -13.57
N GLY A 79 12.16 0.35 -13.04
CA GLY A 79 12.12 -0.82 -12.16
C GLY A 79 11.31 -0.55 -10.90
N GLY A 80 10.27 -1.36 -10.66
CA GLY A 80 9.27 -1.07 -9.65
C GLY A 80 9.78 -1.04 -8.21
N ASP A 81 9.20 -0.15 -7.40
CA ASP A 81 9.50 -0.01 -5.99
C ASP A 81 9.07 -1.27 -5.23
N GLU A 82 10.05 -2.12 -4.94
CA GLU A 82 9.85 -3.31 -4.13
C GLU A 82 10.04 -2.95 -2.66
N VAL A 83 9.12 -3.37 -1.80
CA VAL A 83 9.24 -3.25 -0.34
C VAL A 83 9.91 -4.51 0.19
N ALA A 84 10.95 -4.33 0.99
CA ALA A 84 11.52 -5.41 1.78
C ALA A 84 11.16 -5.21 3.25
N ILE A 85 10.80 -6.31 3.89
CA ILE A 85 10.60 -6.37 5.33
C ILE A 85 11.90 -6.89 5.96
N GLU A 86 12.51 -6.10 6.84
CA GLU A 86 13.56 -6.58 7.74
C GLU A 86 12.91 -7.24 8.96
N GLY A 87 13.24 -8.50 9.20
CA GLY A 87 12.67 -9.28 10.31
C GLY A 87 12.27 -10.68 9.82
N ASP A 88 11.35 -11.30 10.54
CA ASP A 88 10.78 -12.58 10.15
C ASP A 88 9.52 -12.34 9.30
N SER A 89 9.60 -12.68 8.01
CA SER A 89 8.53 -12.36 7.06
C SER A 89 8.55 -13.27 5.84
N TRP A 90 7.36 -13.61 5.38
CA TRP A 90 7.10 -14.20 4.07
C TRP A 90 6.38 -13.17 3.19
N LYS A 91 6.86 -12.97 1.97
CA LYS A 91 6.18 -12.19 0.94
C LYS A 91 5.32 -13.12 0.10
N ALA A 92 4.10 -12.71 -0.22
CA ALA A 92 3.16 -13.47 -1.05
C ALA A 92 3.59 -13.49 -2.53
N GLU A 93 4.71 -14.17 -2.80
CA GLU A 93 5.23 -14.43 -4.13
C GLU A 93 6.02 -15.75 -4.16
N THR A 94 6.14 -16.34 -5.34
CA THR A 94 7.04 -17.45 -5.61
C THR A 94 7.83 -17.19 -6.88
N SER A 95 8.81 -18.04 -7.18
CA SER A 95 9.57 -17.94 -8.44
C SER A 95 8.73 -18.07 -9.73
N SER A 96 7.47 -18.49 -9.62
CA SER A 96 6.56 -18.69 -10.74
C SER A 96 5.23 -17.95 -10.61
N LYS A 97 4.94 -17.32 -9.46
CA LYS A 97 3.63 -16.76 -9.14
C LYS A 97 3.77 -15.45 -8.36
N LEU A 98 3.11 -14.39 -8.83
CA LEU A 98 3.05 -13.07 -8.18
C LEU A 98 1.61 -12.82 -7.73
N LEU A 99 1.40 -11.94 -6.75
CA LEU A 99 0.06 -11.59 -6.28
C LEU A 99 -0.59 -10.54 -7.19
N GLU A 100 -1.57 -10.98 -7.99
CA GLU A 100 -2.31 -10.15 -8.94
C GLU A 100 -3.69 -9.72 -8.37
N LEU A 101 -4.32 -8.68 -8.94
CA LEU A 101 -5.69 -8.30 -8.55
C LEU A 101 -6.67 -9.46 -8.78
N GLY A 102 -7.52 -9.70 -7.79
CA GLY A 102 -8.50 -10.79 -7.74
C GLY A 102 -7.93 -12.13 -7.24
N GLU A 103 -6.65 -12.20 -6.87
CA GLU A 103 -6.03 -13.39 -6.31
C GLU A 103 -5.99 -13.37 -4.78
N SER A 104 -6.07 -14.54 -4.16
CA SER A 104 -5.88 -14.70 -2.72
C SER A 104 -4.47 -15.15 -2.36
N LEU A 105 -4.05 -14.89 -1.12
CA LEU A 105 -2.75 -15.35 -0.60
C LEU A 105 -2.58 -16.87 -0.76
N SER A 106 -3.64 -17.65 -0.49
CA SER A 106 -3.61 -19.10 -0.66
C SER A 106 -3.41 -19.57 -2.11
N SER A 107 -3.76 -18.72 -3.08
CA SER A 107 -3.54 -19.01 -4.50
C SER A 107 -2.07 -18.91 -4.87
N ILE A 108 -1.28 -18.13 -4.12
CA ILE A 108 0.18 -18.00 -4.25
C ILE A 108 0.86 -19.20 -3.60
N GLN A 109 0.59 -19.37 -2.30
CA GLN A 109 1.08 -20.47 -1.50
C GLN A 109 0.10 -20.69 -0.35
N SER A 110 -0.56 -21.85 -0.35
CA SER A 110 -1.60 -22.14 0.65
C SER A 110 -1.05 -22.51 2.02
N THR A 111 0.23 -22.89 2.13
CA THR A 111 0.85 -23.36 3.36
C THR A 111 2.27 -22.83 3.47
N ILE A 112 2.60 -22.23 4.61
CA ILE A 112 3.95 -21.77 4.96
C ILE A 112 4.45 -22.51 6.19
N THR A 113 5.76 -22.75 6.26
CA THR A 113 6.42 -23.48 7.35
C THR A 113 7.69 -22.75 7.80
N GLU A 114 8.58 -23.43 8.54
CA GLU A 114 9.90 -22.91 8.93
C GLU A 114 10.77 -22.40 7.76
N ASP A 115 10.50 -22.87 6.53
CA ASP A 115 11.23 -22.45 5.34
C ASP A 115 10.90 -20.99 4.95
N GLU A 116 9.69 -20.51 5.28
CA GLU A 116 9.22 -19.17 4.98
C GLU A 116 9.20 -18.24 6.19
N LEU A 117 8.94 -18.76 7.40
CA LEU A 117 8.81 -17.98 8.63
C LEU A 117 9.51 -18.70 9.80
N ASN A 118 10.54 -18.08 10.38
CA ASN A 118 11.33 -18.67 11.46
C ASN A 118 10.51 -18.91 12.73
N ALA A 119 9.44 -18.17 12.95
CA ALA A 119 8.48 -18.38 14.03
C ALA A 119 7.83 -19.78 13.98
N LEU A 120 7.77 -20.39 12.80
CA LEU A 120 7.25 -21.74 12.57
C LEU A 120 8.34 -22.81 12.65
N ALA A 121 9.49 -22.52 13.27
CA ALA A 121 10.57 -23.49 13.43
C ALA A 121 10.11 -24.78 14.12
N ASP A 122 10.57 -25.92 13.61
CA ASP A 122 10.36 -27.21 14.25
C ASP A 122 11.01 -27.26 15.64
N GLY A 123 10.49 -28.11 16.52
CA GLY A 123 10.97 -28.20 17.90
C GLY A 123 10.84 -29.59 18.51
N THR A 124 11.27 -29.68 19.77
CA THR A 124 11.11 -30.88 20.60
C THR A 124 10.50 -30.44 21.92
N PHE A 125 9.38 -31.05 22.29
CA PHE A 125 8.77 -30.92 23.61
C PHE A 125 9.29 -32.06 24.49
N THR A 126 9.95 -31.73 25.60
CA THR A 126 10.44 -32.71 26.56
C THR A 126 9.42 -32.84 27.68
N ALA A 127 8.69 -33.95 27.68
CA ALA A 127 7.78 -34.36 28.75
C ALA A 127 8.24 -35.72 29.29
N LYS A 128 7.33 -36.69 29.40
CA LYS A 128 7.68 -38.08 29.74
C LYS A 128 8.62 -38.71 28.72
N ASN A 129 8.37 -38.38 27.45
CA ASN A 129 9.24 -38.62 26.32
C ASN A 129 9.64 -37.30 25.67
N ASP A 130 10.72 -37.35 24.89
CA ASP A 130 11.02 -36.31 23.92
C ASP A 130 10.11 -36.51 22.70
N ALA A 131 9.31 -35.50 22.39
CA ALA A 131 8.34 -35.49 21.30
C ALA A 131 8.68 -34.36 20.30
N ASP A 132 9.15 -34.74 19.12
CA ASP A 132 9.47 -33.79 18.05
C ASP A 132 8.17 -33.30 17.37
N TYR A 133 8.09 -32.01 17.06
CA TYR A 133 6.94 -31.37 16.42
C TYR A 133 7.31 -30.45 15.26
N GLU A 134 6.37 -30.30 14.34
CA GLU A 134 6.43 -29.41 13.17
C GLU A 134 5.33 -28.34 13.28
N GLN A 135 5.58 -27.12 12.80
CA GLN A 135 4.60 -26.02 12.78
C GLN A 135 4.31 -25.57 11.34
N GLU A 136 3.05 -25.25 11.05
CA GLU A 136 2.64 -24.65 9.77
C GLU A 136 1.50 -23.63 9.95
N MET A 137 1.41 -22.69 9.02
CA MET A 137 0.20 -21.90 8.80
C MET A 137 -0.38 -22.22 7.44
N ARG A 138 -1.71 -22.31 7.38
CA ARG A 138 -2.44 -22.59 6.15
C ARG A 138 -3.47 -21.50 5.90
N PHE A 139 -3.31 -20.76 4.81
CA PHE A 139 -4.23 -19.69 4.42
C PHE A 139 -5.53 -20.26 3.86
N SER A 140 -6.63 -19.62 4.23
CA SER A 140 -7.90 -19.80 3.56
C SER A 140 -7.88 -19.12 2.18
N GLY A 141 -8.88 -19.44 1.35
CA GLY A 141 -9.06 -18.80 0.05
C GLY A 141 -9.46 -17.32 0.09
N ASN A 142 -9.59 -16.73 1.29
CA ASN A 142 -10.47 -15.58 1.51
C ASN A 142 -9.73 -14.25 1.71
N VAL A 143 -8.42 -14.25 2.00
CA VAL A 143 -7.62 -13.00 1.98
C VAL A 143 -7.29 -12.66 0.53
N VAL A 144 -8.03 -11.72 -0.07
CA VAL A 144 -7.99 -11.41 -1.51
C VAL A 144 -7.43 -10.01 -1.75
N LEU A 145 -6.58 -9.85 -2.77
CA LEU A 145 -6.19 -8.53 -3.26
C LEU A 145 -7.25 -8.01 -4.24
N SER A 146 -7.83 -6.85 -3.97
CA SER A 146 -8.89 -6.25 -4.79
C SER A 146 -8.63 -4.77 -5.07
N TYR A 147 -9.27 -4.24 -6.10
CA TYR A 147 -9.46 -2.80 -6.29
C TYR A 147 -10.95 -2.52 -6.06
N GLU A 148 -11.28 -1.94 -4.92
CA GLU A 148 -12.66 -1.71 -4.51
C GLU A 148 -12.84 -0.47 -3.64
N GLU A 149 -14.09 -0.20 -3.26
CA GLU A 149 -14.43 0.82 -2.27
C GLU A 149 -14.40 0.17 -0.88
N ASP A 150 -13.61 0.73 0.03
CA ASP A 150 -13.80 0.54 1.46
C ASP A 150 -15.05 1.33 1.86
N THR A 151 -16.14 0.60 2.12
CA THR A 151 -17.46 1.20 2.37
C THR A 151 -17.59 1.83 3.76
N ASP A 152 -16.62 1.60 4.65
CA ASP A 152 -16.59 2.20 5.97
C ASP A 152 -15.86 3.54 5.98
N GLU A 153 -14.81 3.65 5.16
CA GLU A 153 -14.01 4.86 5.02
C GLU A 153 -14.38 5.73 3.79
N ASP A 154 -15.29 5.26 2.93
CA ASP A 154 -15.66 5.91 1.66
C ASP A 154 -14.40 6.17 0.79
N VAL A 155 -13.54 5.16 0.62
CA VAL A 155 -12.27 5.28 -0.16
C VAL A 155 -12.15 4.19 -1.21
N VAL A 156 -11.91 4.58 -2.47
CA VAL A 156 -11.61 3.64 -3.56
C VAL A 156 -10.10 3.47 -3.73
N SER A 157 -9.60 2.26 -3.57
CA SER A 157 -8.17 1.93 -3.67
C SER A 157 -7.94 0.44 -3.90
N THR A 158 -6.68 0.02 -3.87
CA THR A 158 -6.32 -1.40 -3.71
C THR A 158 -6.31 -1.79 -2.24
N PHE A 159 -6.89 -2.93 -1.91
CA PHE A 159 -6.97 -3.46 -0.55
C PHE A 159 -6.64 -4.95 -0.54
N LEU A 160 -6.08 -5.44 0.56
CA LEU A 160 -6.36 -6.81 0.95
C LEU A 160 -7.70 -6.83 1.69
N THR A 161 -8.58 -7.73 1.27
CA THR A 161 -9.94 -7.86 1.81
C THR A 161 -10.22 -9.23 2.40
N LEU A 162 -11.10 -9.21 3.39
CA LEU A 162 -11.64 -10.34 4.13
C LEU A 162 -13.12 -10.05 4.36
N ASP A 163 -13.98 -11.00 4.00
CA ASP A 163 -15.41 -10.90 4.29
C ASP A 163 -15.71 -11.44 5.71
N ASP A 164 -16.74 -10.91 6.36
CA ASP A 164 -17.32 -11.39 7.62
C ASP A 164 -17.59 -12.91 7.60
N ASP A 165 -17.41 -13.57 8.75
CA ASP A 165 -17.58 -15.00 8.98
C ASP A 165 -16.65 -15.91 8.13
N MET A 166 -15.62 -15.36 7.48
CA MET A 166 -14.70 -16.14 6.65
C MET A 166 -13.40 -16.49 7.39
N GLU A 167 -13.03 -17.78 7.36
CA GLU A 167 -11.73 -18.25 7.86
C GLU A 167 -10.61 -17.44 7.20
N ILE A 168 -9.60 -17.01 7.95
CA ILE A 168 -8.42 -16.28 7.47
C ILE A 168 -7.28 -17.28 7.20
N LEU A 169 -6.95 -18.06 8.24
CA LEU A 169 -5.94 -19.10 8.21
C LEU A 169 -6.13 -20.07 9.38
N ASN A 170 -5.44 -21.21 9.32
CA ASN A 170 -5.25 -22.08 10.47
C ASN A 170 -3.76 -22.24 10.78
N TYR A 171 -3.37 -22.06 12.04
CA TYR A 171 -2.07 -22.45 12.56
C TYR A 171 -2.16 -23.88 13.11
N THR A 172 -1.15 -24.70 12.86
CA THR A 172 -1.09 -26.08 13.38
C THR A 172 0.32 -26.42 13.88
N LEU A 173 0.42 -26.93 15.11
CA LEU A 173 1.58 -27.63 15.63
C LEU A 173 1.26 -29.12 15.68
N THR A 174 2.03 -29.95 14.98
CA THR A 174 1.82 -31.41 14.92
C THR A 174 3.01 -32.16 15.51
N PHE A 175 2.75 -33.00 16.49
CA PHE A 175 3.74 -33.94 17.03
C PHE A 175 3.98 -35.10 16.05
N THR A 176 5.21 -35.23 15.56
CA THR A 176 5.63 -36.37 14.71
C THR A 176 5.69 -37.68 15.51
N THR A 177 5.90 -37.56 16.82
CA THR A 177 5.74 -38.59 17.84
C THR A 177 4.93 -37.98 18.97
N SER A 178 3.79 -38.57 19.32
CA SER A 178 2.91 -38.02 20.37
C SER A 178 3.68 -37.70 21.66
N ALA A 179 3.35 -36.58 22.28
CA ALA A 179 3.84 -36.26 23.62
C ALA A 179 3.03 -37.07 24.65
N GLU A 180 3.75 -37.76 25.53
CA GLU A 180 3.17 -38.67 26.52
C GLU A 180 3.11 -38.01 27.90
N SER A 181 2.00 -38.21 28.61
CA SER A 181 1.88 -37.87 30.03
C SER A 181 1.11 -38.94 30.79
N ASP A 182 1.47 -39.17 32.05
CA ASP A 182 0.56 -39.78 33.00
C ASP A 182 -0.57 -38.79 33.37
N VAL A 183 -1.77 -39.32 33.67
CA VAL A 183 -2.93 -38.54 34.14
C VAL A 183 -3.10 -38.80 35.63
N ASP A 184 -2.85 -37.80 36.48
CA ASP A 184 -3.06 -37.87 37.94
C ASP A 184 -4.04 -36.79 38.40
N ASP A 185 -5.07 -37.19 39.14
CA ASP A 185 -6.21 -36.33 39.59
C ASP A 185 -6.85 -35.41 38.53
N GLY A 186 -6.69 -35.70 37.24
CA GLY A 186 -7.18 -34.87 36.15
C GLY A 186 -6.16 -33.86 35.62
N GLU A 187 -4.88 -33.99 35.97
CA GLU A 187 -3.76 -33.18 35.49
C GLU A 187 -2.81 -34.04 34.63
N LEU A 188 -2.07 -33.41 33.72
CA LEU A 188 -1.04 -34.03 32.90
C LEU A 188 0.34 -33.80 33.54
N GLU A 189 0.70 -34.66 34.50
CA GLU A 189 1.85 -34.45 35.40
C GLU A 189 3.20 -34.25 34.69
N ASP A 190 3.37 -34.81 33.50
CA ASP A 190 4.63 -34.70 32.73
C ASP A 190 4.67 -33.45 31.84
N PHE A 191 3.55 -32.73 31.69
CA PHE A 191 3.46 -31.53 30.85
C PHE A 191 3.66 -30.25 31.67
N GLU A 192 3.28 -30.25 32.94
CA GLU A 192 3.44 -29.09 33.81
C GLU A 192 4.94 -28.72 33.97
N ASP A 193 5.21 -27.42 34.06
CA ASP A 193 6.53 -26.80 34.04
C ASP A 193 7.38 -27.06 32.77
N GLN A 194 6.84 -27.73 31.76
CA GLN A 194 7.56 -27.94 30.50
C GLN A 194 7.34 -26.78 29.54
N THR A 195 8.40 -26.46 28.79
CA THR A 195 8.38 -25.38 27.79
C THR A 195 8.09 -25.93 26.40
N ILE A 196 7.15 -25.31 25.69
CA ILE A 196 6.88 -25.51 24.27
C ILE A 196 7.05 -24.18 23.53
N LYS A 197 7.58 -24.21 22.30
CA LYS A 197 7.67 -23.02 21.45
C LYS A 197 6.52 -23.00 20.45
N ILE A 198 5.69 -21.97 20.51
CA ILE A 198 4.54 -21.73 19.62
C ILE A 198 4.75 -20.38 18.97
N LEU A 199 4.74 -20.32 17.62
CA LEU A 199 4.90 -19.08 16.86
C LEU A 199 6.12 -18.25 17.31
N GLY A 200 7.25 -18.91 17.55
CA GLY A 200 8.50 -18.28 18.00
C GLY A 200 8.58 -17.96 19.50
N ILE A 201 7.46 -17.92 20.22
CA ILE A 201 7.39 -17.60 21.65
C ILE A 201 7.57 -18.88 22.49
N ASP A 202 8.39 -18.81 23.53
CA ASP A 202 8.55 -19.87 24.52
C ASP A 202 7.45 -19.76 25.58
N TYR A 203 6.59 -20.77 25.65
CA TYR A 203 5.51 -20.90 26.62
C TYR A 203 5.83 -22.01 27.62
N THR A 204 5.68 -21.73 28.91
CA THR A 204 5.71 -22.75 29.96
C THR A 204 4.29 -23.19 30.27
N MET A 205 4.02 -24.49 30.26
CA MET A 205 2.74 -25.07 30.69
C MET A 205 2.62 -24.93 32.20
N THR A 206 1.91 -23.91 32.68
CA THR A 206 1.75 -23.64 34.12
C THR A 206 0.63 -24.48 34.72
N LYS A 207 -0.32 -24.95 33.91
CA LYS A 207 -1.44 -25.76 34.39
C LYS A 207 -2.03 -26.62 33.29
N THR A 208 -2.42 -27.84 33.64
CA THR A 208 -3.12 -28.74 32.73
C THR A 208 -4.36 -29.34 33.39
N GLU A 209 -5.52 -29.28 32.75
CA GLU A 209 -6.75 -29.90 33.26
C GLU A 209 -7.37 -30.81 32.20
N LEU A 210 -7.58 -32.07 32.54
CA LEU A 210 -8.25 -33.10 31.76
C LEU A 210 -9.46 -33.64 32.53
N SER A 211 -10.65 -33.27 32.08
CA SER A 211 -11.89 -33.81 32.63
C SER A 211 -12.09 -35.27 32.21
N THR A 212 -12.13 -36.17 33.18
CA THR A 212 -12.40 -37.60 32.92
C THR A 212 -13.86 -37.92 32.59
N ASP A 213 -14.78 -36.96 32.74
CA ASP A 213 -16.22 -37.14 32.48
C ASP A 213 -16.59 -36.90 31.01
N ASN A 214 -16.03 -35.85 30.40
CA ASN A 214 -16.30 -35.43 29.01
C ASN A 214 -15.06 -35.33 28.12
N TYR A 215 -13.87 -35.64 28.63
CA TYR A 215 -12.59 -35.50 27.93
C TYR A 215 -12.31 -34.05 27.47
N ALA A 216 -12.81 -33.07 28.22
CA ALA A 216 -12.39 -31.68 28.02
C ALA A 216 -10.94 -31.51 28.46
N LEU A 217 -10.15 -30.79 27.68
CA LEU A 217 -8.75 -30.48 27.95
C LEU A 217 -8.57 -28.97 28.00
N GLU A 218 -7.89 -28.48 29.02
CA GLU A 218 -7.45 -27.10 29.15
C GLU A 218 -5.94 -27.07 29.38
N LEU A 219 -5.24 -26.25 28.60
CA LEU A 219 -3.81 -26.00 28.73
C LEU A 219 -3.60 -24.52 29.03
N THR A 220 -3.17 -24.18 30.24
CA THR A 220 -2.74 -22.82 30.57
C THR A 220 -1.23 -22.71 30.39
N MET A 221 -0.83 -21.72 29.60
CA MET A 221 0.55 -21.48 29.24
C MET A 221 0.94 -20.03 29.52
N MET A 222 2.17 -19.83 29.98
CA MET A 222 2.70 -18.51 30.26
C MET A 222 4.09 -18.33 29.64
N GLY A 223 4.20 -17.31 28.79
CA GLY A 223 5.44 -16.74 28.29
C GLY A 223 5.67 -15.34 28.86
N GLY A 224 6.66 -14.64 28.30
CA GLY A 224 6.83 -13.22 28.57
C GLY A 224 8.24 -12.70 28.32
N ALA A 225 8.34 -11.38 28.19
CA ALA A 225 9.57 -10.70 27.82
C ALA A 225 10.68 -10.82 28.88
N LEU A 226 10.33 -10.85 30.17
CA LEU A 226 11.29 -10.93 31.27
C LEU A 226 10.85 -11.88 32.37
N LEU A 227 11.61 -12.95 32.56
CA LEU A 227 11.50 -13.90 33.68
C LEU A 227 12.50 -13.55 34.80
N ASP A 228 12.04 -13.47 36.04
CA ASP A 228 12.94 -13.40 37.21
C ASP A 228 12.35 -14.08 38.45
N THR A 229 13.24 -14.44 39.37
CA THR A 229 12.88 -14.98 40.68
C THR A 229 13.23 -13.99 41.78
N MET A 230 12.28 -13.71 42.68
CA MET A 230 12.44 -12.75 43.77
C MET A 230 12.01 -13.32 45.12
N GLU A 231 12.73 -12.97 46.18
CA GLU A 231 12.34 -13.27 47.57
C GLU A 231 11.29 -12.27 48.09
N GLN A 232 10.46 -12.68 49.04
CA GLN A 232 9.54 -11.76 49.70
C GLN A 232 10.28 -10.54 50.32
N GLY A 233 9.80 -9.35 50.00
CA GLY A 233 10.35 -8.06 50.42
C GLY A 233 11.51 -7.55 49.56
N GLN A 234 11.90 -8.30 48.53
CA GLN A 234 12.89 -7.84 47.56
C GLN A 234 12.27 -6.78 46.64
N VAL A 235 13.09 -5.78 46.29
CA VAL A 235 12.75 -4.74 45.31
C VAL A 235 13.80 -4.76 44.22
N LYS A 236 13.38 -4.78 42.95
CA LYS A 236 14.27 -4.72 41.79
C LYS A 236 13.64 -3.85 40.71
N THR A 237 14.48 -3.18 39.94
CA THR A 237 14.05 -2.39 38.79
C THR A 237 14.39 -3.13 37.52
N TYR A 238 13.42 -3.27 36.63
CA TYR A 238 13.55 -3.83 35.30
C TYR A 238 13.30 -2.76 34.25
N THR A 239 13.80 -2.97 33.05
CA THR A 239 13.52 -2.11 31.90
C THR A 239 12.86 -2.97 30.83
N LEU A 240 11.61 -2.64 30.48
CA LEU A 240 10.82 -3.26 29.42
C LEU A 240 10.41 -2.15 28.45
N ASP A 241 10.65 -2.33 27.15
CA ASP A 241 10.37 -1.36 26.08
C ASP A 241 10.85 0.07 26.35
N GLY A 242 12.03 0.17 26.98
CA GLY A 242 12.65 1.46 27.32
C GLY A 242 12.05 2.18 28.53
N LYS A 243 11.09 1.55 29.22
CA LYS A 243 10.45 2.05 30.45
C LYS A 243 10.92 1.25 31.67
N ASP A 244 11.14 1.94 32.79
CA ASP A 244 11.60 1.33 34.03
C ASP A 244 10.41 0.92 34.92
N TYR A 245 10.46 -0.30 35.45
CA TYR A 245 9.49 -0.90 36.36
C TYR A 245 10.17 -1.28 37.67
N GLU A 246 9.87 -0.55 38.75
CA GLU A 246 10.26 -0.93 40.11
C GLU A 246 9.26 -1.95 40.66
N VAL A 247 9.67 -3.22 40.71
CA VAL A 247 8.86 -4.34 41.20
C VAL A 247 9.31 -4.70 42.62
N GLU A 248 8.34 -4.81 43.53
CA GLU A 248 8.50 -5.26 44.90
C GLU A 248 7.60 -6.47 45.15
N VAL A 249 8.15 -7.59 45.63
CA VAL A 249 7.35 -8.72 46.11
C VAL A 249 6.91 -8.41 47.54
N THR A 250 5.64 -8.05 47.74
CA THR A 250 5.16 -7.56 49.04
C THR A 250 4.70 -8.67 49.98
N TYR A 251 4.25 -9.79 49.40
CA TYR A 251 3.69 -10.90 50.14
C TYR A 251 3.86 -12.21 49.35
N ILE A 252 4.24 -13.26 50.06
CA ILE A 252 4.12 -14.66 49.66
C ILE A 252 3.52 -15.40 50.87
N GLY A 253 2.57 -16.28 50.63
CA GLY A 253 1.99 -17.11 51.69
C GLY A 253 0.56 -17.58 51.39
N GLY A 254 0.22 -18.74 51.94
CA GLY A 254 -1.10 -19.34 51.82
C GLY A 254 -1.48 -20.19 53.02
N LEU A 255 -2.77 -20.49 53.21
CA LEU A 255 -3.20 -21.54 54.16
C LEU A 255 -3.80 -22.75 53.45
N THR A 256 -4.44 -22.52 52.31
CA THR A 256 -5.06 -23.55 51.48
C THR A 256 -4.40 -23.66 50.12
N GLU A 257 -3.88 -22.55 49.61
CA GLU A 257 -3.23 -22.39 48.31
C GLU A 257 -2.22 -21.25 48.45
N SER A 258 -1.04 -21.43 47.86
CA SER A 258 0.05 -20.46 47.88
C SER A 258 -0.38 -19.22 47.09
N THR A 259 -0.19 -18.03 47.66
CA THR A 259 -0.56 -16.77 46.98
C THR A 259 0.53 -15.73 47.14
N CYS A 260 0.58 -14.77 46.22
CA CYS A 260 1.53 -13.67 46.25
C CYS A 260 0.87 -12.32 45.99
N LYS A 261 1.65 -11.24 46.21
CA LYS A 261 1.30 -9.87 45.79
C LYS A 261 2.53 -9.09 45.40
N PHE A 262 2.42 -8.36 44.30
CA PHE A 262 3.44 -7.44 43.86
C PHE A 262 3.04 -5.99 44.10
N LYS A 263 4.04 -5.12 44.14
CA LYS A 263 3.88 -3.69 43.99
C LYS A 263 4.80 -3.19 42.88
N ILE A 264 4.23 -2.69 41.80
CA ILE A 264 4.94 -2.26 40.59
C ILE A 264 4.72 -0.77 40.39
N ASN A 265 5.79 0.03 40.37
CA ASN A 265 5.72 1.49 40.19
C ASN A 265 4.72 2.22 41.13
N GLY A 266 4.40 1.62 42.27
CA GLY A 266 3.44 2.15 43.24
C GLY A 266 2.03 1.53 43.18
N GLU A 267 1.69 0.85 42.09
CA GLU A 267 0.49 0.03 41.93
C GLU A 267 0.63 -1.30 42.67
N THR A 268 -0.44 -1.87 43.20
CA THR A 268 -0.39 -3.13 43.97
C THR A 268 -1.39 -4.11 43.38
N THR A 269 -0.92 -5.32 43.10
CA THR A 269 -1.75 -6.37 42.53
C THR A 269 -2.79 -6.86 43.53
N ASP A 270 -3.81 -7.54 43.03
CA ASP A 270 -4.63 -8.41 43.86
C ASP A 270 -3.83 -9.63 44.36
N SER A 271 -4.46 -10.48 45.16
CA SER A 271 -3.81 -11.75 45.57
C SER A 271 -3.77 -12.65 44.35
N MET A 272 -2.58 -13.06 43.94
CA MET A 272 -2.37 -13.87 42.74
C MET A 272 -1.89 -15.26 43.12
N VAL A 273 -2.40 -16.29 42.45
CA VAL A 273 -1.92 -17.68 42.51
C VAL A 273 -1.02 -17.99 41.31
N GLU A 274 -0.46 -19.19 41.27
CA GLU A 274 0.24 -19.69 40.09
C GLU A 274 -0.67 -19.70 38.85
N GLY A 275 -0.16 -19.21 37.72
CA GLY A 275 -0.92 -19.05 36.47
C GLY A 275 -1.72 -17.73 36.38
N ASP A 276 -1.86 -16.97 37.47
CA ASP A 276 -2.56 -15.68 37.42
C ASP A 276 -1.70 -14.61 36.73
N THR A 277 -2.39 -13.73 35.99
CA THR A 277 -1.87 -12.49 35.43
C THR A 277 -2.52 -11.27 36.08
N TYR A 278 -1.85 -10.12 36.01
CA TYR A 278 -2.39 -8.85 36.45
C TYR A 278 -1.93 -7.74 35.51
N THR A 279 -2.89 -7.09 34.87
CA THR A 279 -2.66 -5.96 33.98
C THR A 279 -2.50 -4.67 34.78
N LEU A 280 -1.36 -4.00 34.60
CA LEU A 280 -1.09 -2.69 35.19
C LEU A 280 -1.85 -1.58 34.46
N ALA A 281 -1.92 -0.39 35.05
CA ALA A 281 -2.60 0.76 34.43
C ALA A 281 -1.96 1.29 33.12
N ASP A 282 -0.83 0.72 32.70
CA ASP A 282 -0.13 0.99 31.44
C ASP A 282 -0.15 -0.20 30.48
N ASP A 283 -1.10 -1.13 30.69
CA ASP A 283 -1.36 -2.34 29.90
C ASP A 283 -0.20 -3.34 29.88
N THR A 284 0.78 -3.18 30.78
CA THR A 284 1.84 -4.18 30.99
C THR A 284 1.36 -5.26 31.94
N ASP A 285 1.45 -6.52 31.54
CA ASP A 285 1.09 -7.64 32.41
C ASP A 285 2.24 -8.12 33.30
N ILE A 286 1.89 -8.51 34.52
CA ILE A 286 2.74 -9.34 35.37
C ILE A 286 2.07 -10.69 35.57
N GLY A 287 2.79 -11.78 35.34
CA GLY A 287 2.29 -13.15 35.43
C GLY A 287 3.05 -13.97 36.46
N VAL A 288 2.35 -14.76 37.26
CA VAL A 288 2.98 -15.65 38.25
C VAL A 288 3.28 -16.98 37.61
N ARG A 289 4.57 -17.31 37.48
CA ARG A 289 5.00 -18.61 36.97
C ARG A 289 4.92 -19.69 38.04
N GLU A 290 5.51 -19.45 39.22
CA GLU A 290 5.60 -20.45 40.28
C GLU A 290 5.76 -19.77 41.64
N ILE A 291 5.12 -20.33 42.69
CA ILE A 291 5.26 -19.85 44.08
C ILE A 291 5.95 -20.91 44.94
N LEU A 292 7.17 -20.61 45.37
CA LEU A 292 8.02 -21.47 46.19
C LEU A 292 7.94 -21.05 47.66
N GLU A 293 7.01 -21.66 48.39
CA GLU A 293 6.87 -21.47 49.86
C GLU A 293 7.81 -22.41 50.63
N GLU A 294 8.47 -21.89 51.68
CA GLU A 294 9.34 -22.69 52.55
C GLU A 294 8.68 -22.95 53.91
N GLU A 295 8.71 -24.21 54.37
CA GLU A 295 8.01 -24.61 55.59
C GLU A 295 8.84 -24.37 56.87
N ALA A 296 8.13 -24.40 58.02
CA ALA A 296 8.70 -24.06 59.31
C ALA A 296 9.91 -24.95 59.72
N GLY A 297 11.12 -24.43 59.48
CA GLY A 297 12.39 -25.11 59.81
C GLY A 297 13.50 -24.86 58.79
N GLU A 298 13.16 -24.32 57.62
CA GLU A 298 14.08 -24.02 56.53
C GLU A 298 14.73 -22.64 56.69
N VAL A 299 15.86 -22.43 56.00
CA VAL A 299 16.71 -21.23 56.11
C VAL A 299 16.66 -20.36 54.85
N THR A 300 15.86 -20.78 53.89
CA THR A 300 15.56 -20.18 52.59
C THR A 300 14.33 -19.30 52.74
N ALA A 301 14.28 -18.16 52.04
CA ALA A 301 13.15 -17.25 52.07
C ALA A 301 12.10 -17.72 51.06
N ASP A 302 10.83 -17.39 51.27
CA ASP A 302 9.78 -17.64 50.28
C ASP A 302 10.12 -16.88 48.99
N MET A 303 10.01 -17.57 47.86
CA MET A 303 10.40 -17.08 46.54
C MET A 303 9.22 -17.15 45.57
N ILE A 304 9.23 -16.24 44.61
CA ILE A 304 8.29 -16.25 43.50
C ILE A 304 9.05 -16.12 42.20
N GLU A 305 8.67 -16.90 41.21
CA GLU A 305 9.08 -16.70 39.84
C GLU A 305 7.93 -16.11 39.03
N PHE A 306 8.23 -15.08 38.24
CA PHE A 306 7.22 -14.29 37.56
C PHE A 306 7.74 -13.74 36.24
N TYR A 307 6.82 -13.44 35.34
CA TYR A 307 7.06 -12.72 34.10
C TYR A 307 6.62 -11.26 34.24
N LEU A 308 7.43 -10.32 33.75
CA LEU A 308 7.04 -8.94 33.49
C LEU A 308 6.93 -8.74 31.97
N GLY A 309 5.79 -8.21 31.51
CA GLY A 309 5.33 -8.37 30.13
C GLY A 309 4.96 -9.83 29.89
N ALA A 310 4.02 -10.35 30.68
CA ALA A 310 3.61 -11.76 30.64
C ALA A 310 2.63 -12.01 29.50
N ASP A 311 2.88 -13.07 28.71
CA ASP A 311 1.99 -13.51 27.63
C ASP A 311 1.31 -14.79 28.08
N LYS A 312 0.10 -14.68 28.64
CA LYS A 312 -0.69 -15.85 29.05
C LYS A 312 -1.61 -16.26 27.90
N ILE A 313 -1.62 -17.54 27.57
CA ILE A 313 -2.63 -18.13 26.68
C ILE A 313 -3.27 -19.33 27.35
N VAL A 314 -4.58 -19.51 27.15
CA VAL A 314 -5.33 -20.70 27.58
C VAL A 314 -5.94 -21.33 26.34
N LEU A 315 -5.67 -22.62 26.12
CA LEU A 315 -6.26 -23.38 25.03
C LEU A 315 -7.23 -24.40 25.60
N GLN A 316 -8.50 -24.30 25.24
CA GLN A 316 -9.56 -25.20 25.69
C GLN A 316 -10.06 -26.05 24.53
N ASP A 317 -10.34 -27.32 24.81
CA ASP A 317 -11.07 -28.21 23.92
C ASP A 317 -12.17 -28.90 24.75
N PRO A 318 -13.46 -28.73 24.41
CA PRO A 318 -14.56 -29.22 25.23
C PRO A 318 -14.66 -30.75 25.24
N ASN A 319 -14.05 -31.41 24.25
CA ASN A 319 -14.02 -32.86 24.11
C ASN A 319 -12.99 -33.30 23.05
N ILE A 320 -11.77 -33.63 23.49
CA ILE A 320 -10.67 -34.07 22.62
C ILE A 320 -10.95 -35.38 21.86
N SER A 321 -12.07 -36.05 22.13
CA SER A 321 -12.52 -37.24 21.38
C SER A 321 -13.49 -36.91 20.23
N ASP A 322 -13.99 -35.68 20.13
CA ASP A 322 -14.93 -35.21 19.11
C ASP A 322 -14.33 -34.07 18.27
N ARG A 323 -13.76 -34.43 17.11
CA ARG A 323 -13.08 -33.51 16.17
C ARG A 323 -14.01 -32.50 15.47
N ALA A 324 -15.23 -32.33 15.95
CA ALA A 324 -16.22 -31.41 15.43
C ALA A 324 -16.73 -30.42 16.50
N ASP A 325 -16.21 -30.54 17.73
CA ASP A 325 -16.51 -29.65 18.85
C ASP A 325 -15.24 -28.83 19.12
N PHE A 326 -15.18 -27.63 18.56
CA PHE A 326 -14.07 -26.71 18.79
C PHE A 326 -14.21 -26.05 20.15
N GLY A 327 -13.08 -25.76 20.79
CA GLY A 327 -13.05 -24.97 22.01
C GLY A 327 -12.53 -23.56 21.77
N ASP A 328 -12.32 -22.87 22.87
CA ASP A 328 -12.02 -21.44 22.90
C ASP A 328 -10.55 -21.21 23.25
N MET A 329 -10.02 -20.07 22.78
CA MET A 329 -8.73 -19.56 23.19
C MET A 329 -8.92 -18.37 24.14
N GLU A 330 -8.12 -18.26 25.19
CA GLU A 330 -8.00 -17.03 25.96
C GLU A 330 -6.59 -16.44 25.83
N VAL A 331 -6.49 -15.12 25.76
CA VAL A 331 -5.25 -14.36 25.90
C VAL A 331 -5.36 -13.47 27.14
N GLY A 332 -4.43 -13.62 28.08
CA GLY A 332 -4.57 -13.00 29.41
C GLY A 332 -5.79 -13.55 30.16
N ASP A 333 -6.81 -12.72 30.33
CA ASP A 333 -8.09 -13.06 30.96
C ASP A 333 -9.29 -12.83 30.02
N GLU A 334 -9.03 -12.63 28.72
CA GLU A 334 -10.03 -12.37 27.69
C GLU A 334 -10.17 -13.59 26.77
N THR A 335 -11.41 -13.98 26.45
CA THR A 335 -11.71 -15.06 25.50
C THR A 335 -11.71 -14.47 24.10
N MET A 336 -10.98 -15.10 23.19
CA MET A 336 -10.87 -14.70 21.79
C MET A 336 -12.02 -15.33 21.01
N ASP A 337 -13.02 -14.54 20.63
CA ASP A 337 -14.23 -15.05 19.97
C ASP A 337 -13.93 -15.51 18.51
N GLU A 338 -12.87 -14.98 17.90
CA GLU A 338 -12.46 -15.23 16.50
C GLU A 338 -11.58 -16.47 16.32
N VAL A 339 -11.21 -17.16 17.41
CA VAL A 339 -10.27 -18.28 17.40
C VAL A 339 -10.88 -19.56 17.94
N GLU A 340 -11.10 -20.52 17.03
CA GLU A 340 -11.48 -21.88 17.39
C GLU A 340 -10.25 -22.77 17.63
N VAL A 341 -10.29 -23.58 18.70
CA VAL A 341 -9.22 -24.48 19.12
C VAL A 341 -9.63 -25.96 18.91
N ASP A 342 -8.75 -26.75 18.29
CA ASP A 342 -8.85 -28.23 18.24
C ASP A 342 -7.55 -28.84 18.80
N LEU A 343 -7.68 -29.52 19.95
CA LEU A 343 -6.58 -30.21 20.62
C LEU A 343 -6.67 -31.70 20.29
N ALA A 344 -5.77 -32.18 19.43
CA ALA A 344 -5.72 -33.58 19.10
C ALA A 344 -5.01 -34.39 20.17
N ALA A 345 -5.76 -35.26 20.84
CA ALA A 345 -5.23 -36.16 21.85
C ALA A 345 -6.00 -37.49 21.91
N SER A 346 -5.38 -38.48 22.55
CA SER A 346 -6.03 -39.74 22.90
C SER A 346 -5.48 -40.32 24.21
N VAL A 347 -6.20 -41.27 24.80
CA VAL A 347 -5.70 -42.06 25.94
C VAL A 347 -5.52 -43.50 25.47
N ASP A 348 -4.33 -44.04 25.66
CA ASP A 348 -3.97 -45.36 25.18
C ASP A 348 -4.56 -46.50 26.05
N ALA A 349 -4.27 -47.76 25.69
CA ALA A 349 -4.77 -48.91 26.46
C ALA A 349 -4.09 -49.09 27.84
N SER A 350 -2.95 -48.44 28.06
CA SER A 350 -2.21 -48.36 29.33
C SER A 350 -2.83 -47.34 30.28
N GLY A 351 -3.59 -46.38 29.76
CA GLY A 351 -4.05 -45.19 30.48
C GLY A 351 -3.13 -43.99 30.33
N GLU A 352 -2.18 -44.04 29.39
CA GLU A 352 -1.25 -42.96 29.07
C GLU A 352 -1.90 -41.96 28.12
N PHE A 353 -1.75 -40.67 28.42
CA PHE A 353 -2.21 -39.59 27.57
C PHE A 353 -1.24 -39.40 26.40
N LEU A 354 -1.78 -39.27 25.19
CA LEU A 354 -1.03 -39.08 23.95
C LEU A 354 -1.51 -37.79 23.28
N PHE A 355 -0.69 -36.75 23.29
CA PHE A 355 -0.97 -35.48 22.63
C PHE A 355 -0.41 -35.47 21.21
N GLU A 356 -1.22 -35.07 20.23
CA GLU A 356 -0.94 -35.19 18.81
C GLU A 356 -0.81 -33.84 18.10
N SER A 357 -1.67 -32.85 18.41
CA SER A 357 -1.56 -31.52 17.79
C SER A 357 -2.30 -30.41 18.54
N ILE A 358 -1.86 -29.18 18.31
CA ILE A 358 -2.60 -27.94 18.58
C ILE A 358 -3.00 -27.36 17.23
N LYS A 359 -4.29 -27.06 17.03
CA LYS A 359 -4.77 -26.32 15.87
C LYS A 359 -5.57 -25.11 16.32
N LEU A 360 -5.22 -23.94 15.78
CA LEU A 360 -5.93 -22.68 15.98
C LEU A 360 -6.51 -22.24 14.62
N ILE A 361 -7.80 -21.94 14.57
CA ILE A 361 -8.51 -21.52 13.36
C ILE A 361 -8.97 -20.08 13.56
N TYR A 362 -8.45 -19.18 12.74
CA TYR A 362 -8.75 -17.75 12.80
C TYR A 362 -9.84 -17.41 11.79
N THR A 363 -10.90 -16.73 12.23
CA THR A 363 -12.03 -16.30 11.41
C THR A 363 -12.21 -14.79 11.53
N ALA A 364 -12.57 -14.13 10.44
CA ALA A 364 -12.93 -12.71 10.50
C ALA A 364 -14.31 -12.54 11.16
N ASP A 365 -14.41 -11.56 12.06
CA ASP A 365 -15.60 -11.13 12.79
C ASP A 365 -16.34 -9.94 12.15
N ASP A 366 -15.72 -9.30 11.15
CA ASP A 366 -16.34 -8.29 10.30
C ASP A 366 -15.72 -8.31 8.89
N ASP A 367 -16.26 -7.50 7.99
CA ASP A 367 -15.63 -7.19 6.71
C ASP A 367 -14.41 -6.28 6.95
N TYR A 368 -13.24 -6.68 6.46
CA TYR A 368 -11.99 -5.92 6.63
C TYR A 368 -11.37 -5.49 5.31
N TRP A 369 -10.99 -4.21 5.26
CA TRP A 369 -10.16 -3.61 4.22
C TRP A 369 -8.89 -3.06 4.84
N PHE A 370 -7.73 -3.52 4.37
CA PHE A 370 -6.44 -2.93 4.74
C PHE A 370 -5.64 -2.58 3.49
N GLY A 371 -5.49 -1.27 3.30
CA GLY A 371 -4.88 -0.64 2.14
C GLY A 371 -3.36 -0.48 2.29
N PRO A 372 -2.72 0.25 1.36
CA PRO A 372 -1.27 0.39 1.33
C PRO A 372 -0.69 0.95 2.64
N GLY A 373 0.24 0.21 3.23
CA GLY A 373 0.92 0.53 4.49
C GLY A 373 0.15 0.15 5.75
N GLN A 374 -0.97 -0.56 5.63
CA GLN A 374 -1.80 -1.02 6.76
C GLN A 374 -1.60 -2.51 7.04
N LYS A 375 -2.01 -2.92 8.25
CA LYS A 375 -1.97 -4.32 8.69
C LYS A 375 -3.32 -4.82 9.17
N LEU A 376 -3.49 -6.14 9.20
CA LEU A 376 -4.69 -6.77 9.73
C LEU A 376 -4.86 -6.48 11.24
N SER A 377 -3.78 -6.50 12.01
CA SER A 377 -3.80 -6.14 13.44
C SER A 377 -4.27 -4.71 13.75
N GLU A 378 -4.30 -3.82 12.75
CA GLU A 378 -4.83 -2.45 12.89
C GLU A 378 -6.34 -2.36 12.62
N LYS A 379 -6.94 -3.46 12.14
CA LYS A 379 -8.34 -3.53 11.69
C LYS A 379 -9.22 -4.39 12.57
N VAL A 380 -8.67 -5.49 13.10
CA VAL A 380 -9.41 -6.41 13.98
C VAL A 380 -9.66 -5.81 15.36
N ASP A 381 -10.77 -6.20 15.98
CA ASP A 381 -11.14 -5.75 17.33
C ASP A 381 -10.23 -6.37 18.42
N GLU A 382 -9.79 -7.63 18.24
CA GLU A 382 -8.97 -8.41 19.19
C GLU A 382 -7.59 -8.82 18.60
N PRO A 383 -6.68 -7.87 18.32
CA PRO A 383 -5.39 -8.17 17.66
C PRO A 383 -4.46 -9.09 18.45
N GLU A 384 -4.62 -9.16 19.77
CA GLU A 384 -3.92 -10.10 20.66
C GLU A 384 -4.17 -11.57 20.33
N ALA A 385 -5.30 -11.91 19.70
CA ALA A 385 -5.60 -13.26 19.21
C ALA A 385 -4.52 -13.78 18.25
N MET A 386 -3.90 -12.86 17.49
CA MET A 386 -2.88 -13.18 16.49
C MET A 386 -1.54 -13.59 17.14
N ILE A 387 -1.35 -13.42 18.45
CA ILE A 387 -0.17 -13.78 19.26
C ILE A 387 1.14 -13.15 18.76
N ASN A 388 1.70 -13.66 17.67
CA ASN A 388 2.98 -13.23 17.12
C ASN A 388 3.02 -13.30 15.59
N TRP A 389 1.88 -13.18 14.92
CA TRP A 389 1.82 -13.05 13.47
C TRP A 389 0.95 -11.88 13.03
N ASP A 390 1.15 -11.40 11.81
CA ASP A 390 0.35 -10.34 11.22
C ASP A 390 0.38 -10.41 9.69
N ILE A 391 -0.62 -9.85 9.01
CA ILE A 391 -0.67 -9.67 7.56
C ILE A 391 -0.57 -8.18 7.25
N ALA A 392 0.46 -7.79 6.51
CA ALA A 392 0.68 -6.41 6.09
C ALA A 392 0.52 -6.27 4.57
N TYR A 393 -0.14 -5.20 4.13
CA TYR A 393 -0.21 -4.84 2.71
C TYR A 393 0.52 -3.53 2.47
N GLU A 394 1.57 -3.55 1.64
CA GLU A 394 2.42 -2.39 1.36
C GLU A 394 2.07 -1.70 0.02
N GLY A 395 0.93 -2.06 -0.58
CA GLY A 395 0.47 -1.52 -1.85
C GLY A 395 0.94 -2.31 -3.06
N MET A 396 0.68 -1.76 -4.25
CA MET A 396 1.19 -2.30 -5.51
C MET A 396 2.66 -1.90 -5.72
N THR A 397 3.40 -2.63 -6.55
CA THR A 397 4.65 -2.11 -7.12
C THR A 397 4.38 -0.84 -7.93
N SER A 398 5.41 -0.01 -8.14
CA SER A 398 5.32 1.18 -8.99
C SER A 398 5.91 0.91 -10.38
N ALA A 399 5.52 1.71 -11.36
CA ALA A 399 6.15 1.75 -12.68
C ALA A 399 6.00 3.16 -13.27
N SER A 400 6.74 3.48 -14.34
CA SER A 400 6.41 4.65 -15.14
C SER A 400 5.02 4.47 -15.75
N MET A 401 4.22 5.53 -15.70
CA MET A 401 2.89 5.57 -16.28
C MET A 401 2.91 6.40 -17.55
N GLU A 402 2.26 5.91 -18.60
CA GLU A 402 1.83 6.72 -19.75
C GLU A 402 0.32 6.94 -19.67
N SER A 403 -0.16 8.02 -20.29
CA SER A 403 -1.59 8.33 -20.34
C SER A 403 -2.18 7.98 -21.70
N ILE A 404 -3.30 7.27 -21.69
CA ILE A 404 -4.15 7.02 -22.86
C ILE A 404 -5.50 7.68 -22.58
N GLU A 405 -5.84 8.71 -23.34
CA GLU A 405 -7.08 9.47 -23.13
C GLU A 405 -7.99 9.37 -24.35
N LEU A 406 -9.26 9.07 -24.12
CA LEU A 406 -10.33 9.23 -25.11
C LEU A 406 -11.22 10.38 -24.66
N ILE A 407 -11.07 11.52 -25.33
CA ILE A 407 -11.67 12.79 -24.91
C ILE A 407 -12.59 13.37 -26.00
N PRO A 408 -13.65 14.11 -25.63
CA PRO A 408 -14.41 14.89 -26.58
C PRO A 408 -13.63 16.10 -27.10
N ALA A 409 -13.75 16.36 -28.39
CA ALA A 409 -13.28 17.58 -29.06
C ALA A 409 -14.49 18.41 -29.53
N GLY A 410 -15.30 18.84 -28.54
CA GLY A 410 -16.66 19.33 -28.77
C GLY A 410 -17.68 18.19 -28.77
N ASP A 411 -18.94 18.50 -29.09
CA ASP A 411 -20.06 17.56 -28.92
C ASP A 411 -20.06 16.47 -30.02
N GLU A 412 -19.55 16.77 -31.21
CA GLU A 412 -19.63 15.92 -32.41
C GLU A 412 -18.36 15.08 -32.64
N GLN A 413 -17.26 15.31 -31.92
CA GLN A 413 -15.95 14.71 -32.22
C GLN A 413 -15.29 14.10 -30.98
N ALA A 414 -14.54 13.02 -31.16
CA ALA A 414 -13.66 12.46 -30.15
C ALA A 414 -12.23 12.25 -30.65
N GLU A 415 -11.28 12.49 -29.76
CA GLU A 415 -9.85 12.37 -29.97
C GLU A 415 -9.27 11.32 -29.02
N LEU A 416 -8.36 10.50 -29.55
CA LEU A 416 -7.52 9.58 -28.80
C LEU A 416 -6.15 10.22 -28.62
N ASN A 417 -5.80 10.61 -27.40
CA ASN A 417 -4.48 11.12 -27.04
C ASN A 417 -3.65 9.98 -26.46
N ILE A 418 -2.45 9.80 -27.00
CA ILE A 418 -1.51 8.75 -26.59
C ILE A 418 -0.07 9.23 -26.78
N GLU A 419 0.87 8.59 -26.10
CA GLU A 419 2.28 8.66 -26.43
C GLU A 419 2.64 7.52 -27.40
N VAL A 420 3.28 7.85 -28.52
CA VAL A 420 3.91 6.86 -29.41
C VAL A 420 5.41 7.10 -29.42
N ALA A 421 6.19 6.17 -29.98
CA ALA A 421 7.66 6.24 -29.97
C ALA A 421 8.32 7.53 -30.52
N ASP A 422 7.58 8.38 -31.24
CA ASP A 422 8.04 9.68 -31.76
C ASP A 422 7.56 10.89 -30.91
N GLY A 423 6.74 10.65 -29.87
CA GLY A 423 6.17 11.62 -28.93
C GLY A 423 4.63 11.58 -28.87
N ASP A 424 4.06 12.52 -28.11
CA ASP A 424 2.62 12.67 -27.92
C ASP A 424 1.88 12.93 -29.23
N VAL A 425 0.73 12.29 -29.40
CA VAL A 425 -0.15 12.46 -30.55
C VAL A 425 -1.62 12.51 -30.12
N SER A 426 -2.39 13.37 -30.79
CA SER A 426 -3.85 13.38 -30.74
C SER A 426 -4.42 12.89 -32.07
N ILE A 427 -5.26 11.85 -32.02
CA ILE A 427 -5.82 11.18 -33.19
C ILE A 427 -7.34 11.43 -33.22
N PRO A 428 -7.90 12.06 -34.26
CA PRO A 428 -9.34 12.14 -34.40
C PRO A 428 -9.90 10.75 -34.76
N VAL A 429 -10.59 10.12 -33.81
CA VAL A 429 -11.05 8.73 -33.94
C VAL A 429 -12.52 8.62 -34.34
N ALA A 430 -13.34 9.63 -34.03
CA ALA A 430 -14.76 9.63 -34.37
C ALA A 430 -15.31 11.05 -34.60
N TYR A 431 -16.21 11.16 -35.58
CA TYR A 431 -17.05 12.33 -35.84
C TYR A 431 -18.50 11.88 -36.09
N ALA A 432 -19.45 12.40 -35.32
CA ALA A 432 -20.88 12.13 -35.43
C ALA A 432 -21.58 13.12 -36.38
N ASP A 433 -22.36 12.60 -37.33
CA ASP A 433 -23.20 13.38 -38.26
C ASP A 433 -24.33 12.51 -38.85
N ASP A 434 -25.59 13.00 -38.79
CA ASP A 434 -26.78 12.42 -39.42
C ASP A 434 -26.94 10.92 -39.11
N ASN A 435 -26.90 10.59 -37.82
CA ASN A 435 -26.97 9.23 -37.30
C ASN A 435 -25.84 8.28 -37.77
N THR A 436 -24.67 8.84 -38.09
CA THR A 436 -23.49 8.09 -38.54
C THR A 436 -22.25 8.56 -37.78
N ILE A 437 -21.40 7.62 -37.34
CA ILE A 437 -20.03 7.89 -36.94
C ILE A 437 -19.09 7.66 -38.12
N TRP A 438 -18.26 8.65 -38.39
CA TRP A 438 -17.16 8.62 -39.32
C TRP A 438 -15.83 8.55 -38.56
N LEU A 439 -14.90 7.74 -39.04
CA LEU A 439 -13.52 7.74 -38.54
C LEU A 439 -12.79 9.01 -39.03
N GLY A 440 -12.24 9.79 -38.11
CA GLY A 440 -11.60 11.09 -38.39
C GLY A 440 -12.45 12.29 -38.00
N GLU A 441 -12.17 13.44 -38.61
CA GLU A 441 -12.86 14.72 -38.41
C GLU A 441 -13.97 14.94 -39.45
N GLU A 442 -14.70 16.06 -39.36
CA GLU A 442 -15.77 16.47 -40.30
C GLU A 442 -15.32 16.34 -41.77
N THR A 443 -14.13 16.87 -42.11
CA THR A 443 -13.63 16.91 -43.49
C THR A 443 -12.55 15.88 -43.78
N ASP A 444 -11.80 15.46 -42.76
CA ASP A 444 -10.54 14.74 -42.91
C ASP A 444 -10.64 13.36 -42.23
N ARG A 445 -10.70 12.29 -43.03
CA ARG A 445 -10.98 10.93 -42.52
C ARG A 445 -9.74 10.20 -42.01
N LEU A 446 -9.94 9.35 -41.00
CA LEU A 446 -8.94 8.39 -40.51
C LEU A 446 -9.05 7.06 -41.28
N VAL A 447 -7.94 6.65 -41.91
CA VAL A 447 -7.85 5.43 -42.71
C VAL A 447 -7.12 4.33 -41.93
N LEU A 448 -7.86 3.31 -41.49
CA LEU A 448 -7.35 2.20 -40.68
C LEU A 448 -6.77 1.03 -41.51
N THR A 449 -7.32 0.83 -42.71
CA THR A 449 -7.02 -0.30 -43.59
C THR A 449 -5.75 -0.05 -44.40
N ARG A 450 -4.88 -1.05 -44.56
CA ARG A 450 -3.64 -0.93 -45.35
C ARG A 450 -3.94 -1.22 -46.82
N GLY A 451 -3.20 -0.57 -47.72
CA GLY A 451 -3.36 -0.74 -49.16
C GLY A 451 -4.68 -0.17 -49.73
N THR A 452 -5.51 0.47 -48.91
CA THR A 452 -6.66 1.27 -49.33
C THR A 452 -6.24 2.67 -49.75
N LEU A 453 -7.19 3.39 -50.33
CA LEU A 453 -7.01 4.73 -50.85
C LEU A 453 -6.95 5.73 -49.68
N VAL A 454 -5.91 6.56 -49.68
CA VAL A 454 -5.72 7.71 -48.79
C VAL A 454 -5.75 8.97 -49.65
N GLU A 455 -6.70 9.86 -49.35
CA GLU A 455 -6.87 11.17 -49.99
C GLU A 455 -6.07 12.24 -49.27
N LYS A 456 -5.92 13.41 -49.92
CA LYS A 456 -5.31 14.58 -49.31
C LYS A 456 -6.03 14.92 -47.99
N ASP A 457 -5.22 15.34 -47.02
CA ASP A 457 -5.57 15.74 -45.67
C ASP A 457 -6.11 14.61 -44.78
N GLN A 458 -6.21 13.37 -45.28
CA GLN A 458 -6.61 12.21 -44.46
C GLN A 458 -5.49 11.74 -43.53
N PHE A 459 -5.92 11.23 -42.37
CA PHE A 459 -5.09 10.64 -41.33
C PHE A 459 -4.92 9.14 -41.54
N PHE A 460 -3.80 8.59 -41.11
CA PHE A 460 -3.54 7.16 -41.07
C PHE A 460 -2.40 6.89 -40.10
N PHE A 461 -2.30 5.67 -39.58
CA PHE A 461 -1.14 5.26 -38.81
C PHE A 461 -0.42 4.09 -39.46
N LEU A 462 0.88 4.01 -39.21
CA LEU A 462 1.81 2.98 -39.65
C LEU A 462 2.47 2.35 -38.44
N SER A 463 2.47 1.03 -38.36
CA SER A 463 3.08 0.28 -37.27
C SER A 463 4.17 -0.61 -37.87
N THR A 464 5.31 -0.75 -37.21
CA THR A 464 6.42 -1.61 -37.66
C THR A 464 6.03 -3.09 -37.62
N GLY A 465 6.97 -4.00 -37.90
CA GLY A 465 6.70 -5.43 -37.68
C GLY A 465 5.91 -6.16 -38.75
N THR A 466 5.39 -7.34 -38.38
CA THR A 466 4.53 -8.16 -39.23
C THR A 466 3.47 -8.88 -38.40
N GLY A 467 2.19 -8.70 -38.73
CA GLY A 467 1.12 -9.27 -37.91
C GLY A 467 0.57 -8.24 -36.92
N VAL A 468 -0.13 -8.67 -35.87
CA VAL A 468 -0.51 -7.77 -34.77
C VAL A 468 0.79 -7.27 -34.12
N PRO A 469 0.92 -5.97 -33.79
CA PRO A 469 2.10 -5.47 -33.10
C PRO A 469 2.39 -6.23 -31.80
N ASP A 470 3.68 -6.35 -31.49
CA ASP A 470 4.25 -7.08 -30.34
C ASP A 470 5.19 -6.12 -29.60
N GLU A 471 5.70 -6.53 -28.43
CA GLU A 471 6.59 -5.73 -27.58
C GLU A 471 7.75 -5.11 -28.38
N GLY A 472 7.96 -3.80 -28.22
CA GLY A 472 9.04 -3.04 -28.85
C GLY A 472 8.83 -2.73 -30.34
N GLU A 473 7.69 -3.10 -30.93
CA GLU A 473 7.25 -2.51 -32.19
C GLU A 473 6.81 -1.05 -32.00
N LYS A 474 6.75 -0.27 -33.08
CA LYS A 474 6.52 1.18 -33.01
C LYS A 474 5.42 1.63 -33.95
N SER A 475 4.57 2.53 -33.49
CA SER A 475 3.56 3.19 -34.31
C SER A 475 3.89 4.65 -34.62
N TYR A 476 3.39 5.11 -35.76
CA TYR A 476 3.58 6.46 -36.30
C TYR A 476 2.25 6.93 -36.87
N VAL A 477 1.76 8.09 -36.43
CA VAL A 477 0.50 8.66 -36.89
C VAL A 477 0.80 9.82 -37.82
N LEU A 478 0.26 9.77 -39.04
CA LEU A 478 0.60 10.68 -40.11
C LEU A 478 -0.66 11.26 -40.76
N GLN A 479 -0.54 12.46 -41.29
CA GLN A 479 -1.53 13.09 -42.17
C GLN A 479 -0.94 13.29 -43.56
N TYR A 480 -1.66 12.85 -44.61
CA TYR A 480 -1.18 13.00 -45.98
C TYR A 480 -1.50 14.40 -46.53
N LYS A 481 -0.52 15.30 -46.59
CA LYS A 481 -0.71 16.69 -47.07
C LYS A 481 -0.73 16.85 -48.59
N GLY A 482 -0.74 15.75 -49.33
CA GLY A 482 -0.84 15.74 -50.79
C GLY A 482 0.50 15.57 -51.50
N ALA A 483 0.46 15.83 -52.81
CA ALA A 483 1.59 15.58 -53.71
C ALA A 483 1.87 16.79 -54.59
N ASP A 484 3.06 17.35 -54.48
CA ASP A 484 3.52 18.43 -55.33
C ASP A 484 4.14 17.88 -56.61
N ASN A 485 3.49 18.17 -57.73
CA ASN A 485 3.86 17.71 -59.03
C ASN A 485 4.18 18.86 -59.98
N SER A 486 5.46 19.21 -60.06
CA SER A 486 5.94 20.01 -61.20
C SER A 486 5.78 19.19 -62.49
N GLY A 487 4.75 19.50 -63.30
CA GLY A 487 4.26 18.72 -64.46
C GLY A 487 5.23 18.42 -65.61
N SER A 488 6.54 18.53 -65.43
CA SER A 488 7.57 18.00 -66.36
C SER A 488 8.68 17.21 -65.65
N SER A 489 8.67 17.12 -64.32
CA SER A 489 9.64 16.33 -63.54
C SER A 489 9.35 14.84 -63.62
N ALA A 490 10.41 14.01 -63.60
CA ALA A 490 10.30 12.55 -63.50
C ALA A 490 9.84 12.09 -62.10
N THR A 491 9.81 13.02 -61.14
CA THR A 491 9.38 12.79 -59.75
C THR A 491 8.29 13.77 -59.33
N ALA A 492 7.48 13.38 -58.37
CA ALA A 492 6.64 14.26 -57.55
C ALA A 492 7.16 14.23 -56.10
N THR A 493 6.81 15.21 -55.28
CA THR A 493 7.11 15.20 -53.84
C THR A 493 5.83 14.89 -53.09
N LEU A 494 5.83 13.82 -52.29
CA LEU A 494 4.76 13.54 -51.34
C LEU A 494 5.08 14.26 -50.04
N ASN A 495 4.09 14.92 -49.45
CA ASN A 495 4.20 15.62 -48.18
C ASN A 495 3.34 14.92 -47.13
N PHE A 496 3.92 14.66 -45.97
CA PHE A 496 3.21 14.12 -44.81
C PHE A 496 3.54 14.96 -43.58
N ASP A 497 2.53 15.23 -42.78
CA ASP A 497 2.77 15.72 -41.42
C ASP A 497 2.82 14.50 -40.50
N ASN A 498 3.83 14.46 -39.61
CA ASN A 498 3.85 13.51 -38.51
C ASN A 498 3.17 14.19 -37.33
N LEU A 499 2.13 13.55 -36.80
CA LEU A 499 1.33 14.14 -35.74
C LEU A 499 1.97 14.01 -34.37
N ALA A 500 3.02 13.19 -34.24
CA ALA A 500 3.81 13.09 -33.02
C ALA A 500 4.80 14.27 -32.87
N GLY A 501 4.67 15.03 -31.79
CA GLY A 501 5.58 16.12 -31.38
C GLY A 501 5.75 17.28 -32.39
N ASP A 502 6.72 18.17 -32.12
CA ASP A 502 7.14 19.27 -33.03
C ASP A 502 8.01 18.74 -34.20
N SER A 503 7.50 17.78 -34.96
CA SER A 503 8.26 17.13 -36.02
C SER A 503 8.19 17.88 -37.36
N ASP A 504 9.33 17.96 -38.06
CA ASP A 504 9.39 18.56 -39.40
C ASP A 504 8.56 17.73 -40.39
N PRO A 505 7.84 18.37 -41.34
CA PRO A 505 7.11 17.65 -42.39
C PRO A 505 8.00 16.65 -43.13
N ILE A 506 7.45 15.47 -43.37
CA ILE A 506 8.11 14.36 -44.03
C ILE A 506 7.90 14.49 -45.54
N GLU A 507 8.95 14.85 -46.26
CA GLU A 507 8.94 14.83 -47.73
C GLU A 507 9.47 13.51 -48.30
N ARG A 508 8.80 12.94 -49.31
CA ARG A 508 9.27 11.75 -50.04
C ARG A 508 9.20 11.94 -51.56
N SER A 509 10.31 11.62 -52.25
CA SER A 509 10.36 11.66 -53.70
C SER A 509 9.63 10.46 -54.30
N PHE A 510 8.52 10.71 -54.99
CA PHE A 510 7.74 9.72 -55.74
C PHE A 510 8.23 9.56 -57.17
N ASN A 511 8.54 8.33 -57.57
CA ASN A 511 9.00 8.03 -58.93
C ASN A 511 7.81 7.73 -59.84
N LYS A 512 7.54 8.64 -60.78
CA LYS A 512 6.42 8.51 -61.72
C LYS A 512 6.58 7.38 -62.73
N ALA A 513 7.81 6.95 -63.00
CA ALA A 513 8.07 5.85 -63.94
C ALA A 513 7.74 4.48 -63.34
N THR A 514 7.98 4.30 -62.04
CA THR A 514 7.62 3.08 -61.31
C THR A 514 6.24 3.15 -60.67
N GLY A 515 5.73 4.36 -60.42
CA GLY A 515 4.48 4.59 -59.70
C GLY A 515 4.61 4.35 -58.20
N GLN A 516 5.81 4.53 -57.62
CA GLN A 516 6.09 4.17 -56.23
C GLN A 516 7.00 5.19 -55.52
N ALA A 517 6.85 5.28 -54.20
CA ALA A 517 7.81 5.86 -53.25
C ALA A 517 8.01 4.89 -52.08
N THR A 518 9.08 5.08 -51.32
CA THR A 518 9.31 4.39 -50.05
C THR A 518 9.35 5.38 -48.90
N LEU A 519 8.79 4.98 -47.76
CA LEU A 519 8.81 5.70 -46.50
C LEU A 519 9.43 4.77 -45.46
N THR A 520 10.50 5.19 -44.79
CA THR A 520 11.13 4.41 -43.74
C THR A 520 10.87 5.07 -42.40
N LEU A 521 10.27 4.32 -41.47
CA LEU A 521 9.96 4.71 -40.09
C LEU A 521 10.30 3.54 -39.18
N GLY A 522 10.93 3.78 -38.02
CA GLY A 522 11.32 2.71 -37.09
C GLY A 522 12.22 1.62 -37.68
N GLY A 523 12.94 1.91 -38.77
CA GLY A 523 13.70 0.91 -39.53
C GLY A 523 12.88 0.01 -40.47
N GLN A 524 11.54 0.11 -40.44
CA GLN A 524 10.64 -0.57 -41.38
C GLN A 524 10.46 0.26 -42.66
N GLU A 525 10.49 -0.40 -43.81
CA GLU A 525 10.18 0.24 -45.10
C GLU A 525 8.70 0.01 -45.46
N PHE A 526 8.01 1.11 -45.75
CA PHE A 526 6.63 1.17 -46.24
C PHE A 526 6.64 1.57 -47.72
N THR A 527 5.85 0.86 -48.52
CA THR A 527 5.70 1.13 -49.96
C THR A 527 4.47 1.96 -50.21
N ILE A 528 4.65 3.11 -50.84
CA ILE A 528 3.58 4.03 -51.26
C ILE A 528 3.38 3.87 -52.76
N VAL A 529 2.12 3.72 -53.19
CA VAL A 529 1.74 3.66 -54.61
C VAL A 529 0.64 4.66 -54.94
N ASN A 530 0.63 5.18 -56.17
CA ASN A 530 -0.43 6.07 -56.64
C ASN A 530 -1.72 5.28 -56.93
N LYS A 531 -2.87 5.82 -56.50
CA LYS A 531 -4.22 5.27 -56.69
C LYS A 531 -5.14 6.13 -57.56
N SER A 532 -4.69 7.30 -58.01
CA SER A 532 -5.35 8.12 -59.00
C SER A 532 -5.07 7.65 -60.44
N ASP A 533 -6.01 7.95 -61.34
CA ASP A 533 -5.88 7.66 -62.76
C ASP A 533 -4.79 8.51 -63.46
N ALA A 534 -4.41 9.65 -62.87
CA ALA A 534 -3.42 10.57 -63.37
C ALA A 534 -2.25 10.75 -62.39
N THR A 535 -1.03 10.60 -62.89
CA THR A 535 0.24 10.89 -62.18
C THR A 535 0.77 12.30 -62.49
N GLU A 536 0.00 13.06 -63.27
CA GLU A 536 0.34 14.39 -63.79
C GLU A 536 -0.35 15.52 -62.99
N ASP A 537 -1.31 15.18 -62.12
CA ASP A 537 -1.97 16.14 -61.25
C ASP A 537 -1.16 16.35 -59.96
N ASP A 538 -1.32 17.54 -59.36
CA ASP A 538 -1.00 17.76 -57.94
C ASP A 538 -2.04 16.99 -57.10
N ASP A 539 -1.65 16.60 -55.88
CA ASP A 539 -2.54 15.99 -54.88
C ASP A 539 -3.24 14.70 -55.32
N PHE A 540 -2.51 13.80 -56.01
CA PHE A 540 -3.04 12.48 -56.30
C PHE A 540 -3.18 11.61 -55.04
N ASN A 541 -4.15 10.71 -55.04
CA ASN A 541 -4.43 9.79 -53.95
C ASN A 541 -3.39 8.67 -53.92
N ILE A 542 -3.08 8.19 -52.72
CA ILE A 542 -2.07 7.16 -52.50
C ILE A 542 -2.68 5.92 -51.86
N SER A 543 -1.89 4.85 -51.78
CA SER A 543 -2.10 3.78 -50.81
C SER A 543 -0.75 3.33 -50.27
N ILE A 544 -0.72 2.91 -49.02
CA ILE A 544 0.50 2.53 -48.31
C ILE A 544 0.42 1.07 -47.89
N SER A 545 1.52 0.33 -48.00
CA SER A 545 1.61 -1.08 -47.65
C SER A 545 2.95 -1.41 -46.97
N GLY A 546 2.97 -2.49 -46.17
CA GLY A 546 4.08 -2.86 -45.29
C GLY A 546 3.75 -2.64 -43.81
N GLY A 547 4.54 -3.25 -42.93
CA GLY A 547 4.34 -3.21 -41.47
C GLY A 547 3.30 -4.20 -40.93
N ALA A 548 2.84 -3.92 -39.71
CA ALA A 548 1.83 -4.68 -38.96
C ALA A 548 0.44 -4.72 -39.64
N THR A 549 -0.43 -5.57 -39.08
CA THR A 549 -1.86 -5.74 -39.41
C THR A 549 -2.63 -4.43 -39.19
N GLU A 550 -3.73 -4.29 -39.92
CA GLU A 550 -4.59 -3.10 -39.96
C GLU A 550 -5.27 -2.82 -38.63
N GLY A 551 -5.51 -1.53 -38.32
CA GLY A 551 -6.27 -1.10 -37.14
C GLY A 551 -5.51 -1.10 -35.81
N TYR A 552 -4.31 -1.70 -35.75
CA TYR A 552 -3.51 -1.75 -34.52
C TYR A 552 -2.43 -0.68 -34.48
N LEU A 553 -2.34 -0.04 -33.32
CA LEU A 553 -1.25 0.85 -32.93
C LEU A 553 -0.67 0.39 -31.59
N VAL A 554 0.58 0.72 -31.34
CA VAL A 554 1.28 0.46 -30.08
C VAL A 554 1.80 1.78 -29.54
N THR A 555 1.53 2.04 -28.26
CA THR A 555 2.02 3.22 -27.53
C THR A 555 3.50 3.07 -27.19
N ASP A 556 4.13 4.08 -26.57
CA ASP A 556 5.52 3.95 -26.13
C ASP A 556 5.66 2.98 -24.94
N GLY A 557 4.68 2.93 -24.05
CA GLY A 557 4.56 1.98 -22.94
C GLY A 557 3.97 0.60 -23.32
N ASP A 558 4.06 0.21 -24.59
CA ASP A 558 3.66 -1.11 -25.11
C ASP A 558 2.17 -1.48 -24.91
N ALA A 559 1.28 -0.49 -24.76
CA ALA A 559 -0.16 -0.70 -24.86
C ALA A 559 -0.56 -0.93 -26.33
N LEU A 560 -1.23 -2.04 -26.60
CA LEU A 560 -1.75 -2.38 -27.93
C LEU A 560 -3.18 -1.87 -28.07
N ILE A 561 -3.39 -0.87 -28.94
CA ILE A 561 -4.71 -0.28 -29.19
C ILE A 561 -5.22 -0.70 -30.57
N LEU A 562 -6.41 -1.31 -30.60
CA LEU A 562 -7.17 -1.64 -31.80
C LEU A 562 -8.32 -0.64 -31.96
N ILE A 563 -8.32 0.08 -33.07
CA ILE A 563 -9.46 0.90 -33.50
C ILE A 563 -10.21 0.13 -34.59
N ALA A 564 -11.51 -0.04 -34.44
CA ALA A 564 -12.34 -0.75 -35.41
C ALA A 564 -13.76 -0.15 -35.51
N GLN A 565 -14.31 -0.14 -36.73
CA GLN A 565 -15.73 0.11 -36.96
C GLN A 565 -16.42 -1.24 -37.26
N PRO A 566 -17.35 -1.71 -36.40
CA PRO A 566 -17.99 -3.01 -36.57
C PRO A 566 -18.70 -3.15 -37.92
N GLY A 567 -18.48 -4.26 -38.60
CA GLY A 567 -19.01 -4.46 -39.95
C GLY A 567 -20.54 -4.45 -40.01
N GLY A 568 -21.10 -3.43 -40.67
CA GLY A 568 -22.56 -3.28 -40.86
C GLY A 568 -23.24 -2.36 -39.84
N ASP A 569 -22.47 -1.79 -38.92
CA ASP A 569 -22.88 -0.71 -38.03
C ASP A 569 -22.11 0.57 -38.40
N ASN A 570 -22.86 1.61 -38.73
CA ASN A 570 -22.31 2.91 -39.12
C ASN A 570 -22.43 3.93 -37.98
N SER A 571 -22.96 3.54 -36.82
CA SER A 571 -23.18 4.41 -35.67
C SER A 571 -22.19 4.17 -34.52
N THR A 572 -21.23 3.25 -34.70
CA THR A 572 -20.32 2.84 -33.62
C THR A 572 -18.86 2.74 -34.05
N VAL A 573 -17.95 3.12 -33.15
CA VAL A 573 -16.50 2.87 -33.25
C VAL A 573 -16.07 2.19 -31.96
N GLN A 574 -15.25 1.14 -32.06
CA GLN A 574 -14.69 0.43 -30.93
C GLN A 574 -13.20 0.74 -30.80
N VAL A 575 -12.79 1.04 -29.57
CA VAL A 575 -11.38 1.16 -29.18
C VAL A 575 -11.13 0.08 -28.13
N ARG A 576 -10.24 -0.86 -28.46
CA ARG A 576 -9.81 -1.91 -27.53
C ARG A 576 -8.35 -1.72 -27.18
N ILE A 577 -8.06 -1.70 -25.89
CA ILE A 577 -6.70 -1.55 -25.36
C ILE A 577 -6.35 -2.84 -24.64
N THR A 578 -5.19 -3.41 -24.94
CA THR A 578 -4.68 -4.69 -24.40
C THR A 578 -3.17 -4.61 -24.18
N GLU A 579 -2.56 -5.54 -23.45
CA GLU A 579 -1.09 -5.65 -23.44
C GLU A 579 -0.55 -6.19 -24.77
N ALA A 580 0.61 -5.69 -25.22
CA ALA A 580 1.27 -6.17 -26.43
C ALA A 580 1.86 -7.58 -26.27
N ASP A 581 2.49 -7.90 -25.13
CA ASP A 581 2.94 -9.26 -24.78
C ASP A 581 2.29 -9.77 -23.49
N PRO A 582 1.10 -10.40 -23.56
CA PRO A 582 0.46 -10.97 -22.38
C PRO A 582 1.23 -12.16 -21.79
N SER A 583 2.15 -12.79 -22.53
CA SER A 583 2.88 -13.98 -22.08
C SER A 583 4.11 -13.68 -21.22
N GLY A 584 4.52 -12.41 -21.17
CA GLY A 584 5.62 -11.92 -20.34
C GLY A 584 5.18 -11.28 -19.03
N MET A 585 3.88 -11.01 -18.87
CA MET A 585 3.41 -9.91 -18.02
C MET A 585 2.22 -10.27 -17.11
N VAL A 586 1.72 -11.51 -17.13
CA VAL A 586 0.65 -12.04 -16.23
C VAL A 586 0.88 -13.54 -16.07
N GLU A 587 0.81 -14.10 -14.86
CA GLU A 587 1.13 -15.53 -14.64
C GLU A 587 0.19 -16.47 -15.42
N SER A 588 -1.05 -16.05 -15.62
CA SER A 588 -2.08 -16.84 -16.29
C SER A 588 -2.07 -16.74 -17.83
N ASP A 589 -1.16 -15.96 -18.42
CA ASP A 589 -1.18 -15.52 -19.83
C ASP A 589 -2.55 -14.89 -20.22
N VAL A 590 -3.34 -14.44 -19.25
CA VAL A 590 -4.65 -13.82 -19.49
C VAL A 590 -4.42 -12.36 -19.82
N GLN A 591 -4.55 -12.05 -21.11
CA GLN A 591 -4.52 -10.67 -21.61
C GLN A 591 -5.60 -9.83 -20.93
N SER A 592 -5.21 -8.78 -20.21
CA SER A 592 -6.11 -7.73 -19.78
C SER A 592 -6.55 -6.91 -20.98
N TRP A 593 -7.82 -6.51 -20.96
CA TRP A 593 -8.36 -5.63 -21.97
C TRP A 593 -9.41 -4.69 -21.40
N ILE A 594 -9.43 -3.51 -22.02
CA ILE A 594 -10.41 -2.45 -21.83
C ILE A 594 -11.11 -2.27 -23.19
N ASN A 595 -12.44 -2.31 -23.21
CA ASN A 595 -13.23 -2.08 -24.41
C ASN A 595 -14.07 -0.82 -24.26
N LEU A 596 -13.83 0.14 -25.14
CA LEU A 596 -14.55 1.39 -25.22
C LEU A 596 -15.38 1.39 -26.51
N THR A 597 -16.60 1.90 -26.42
CA THR A 597 -17.45 2.12 -27.59
C THR A 597 -17.81 3.60 -27.68
N LEU A 598 -17.56 4.19 -28.84
CA LEU A 598 -18.09 5.49 -29.23
C LEU A 598 -19.38 5.28 -30.00
N ASN A 599 -20.46 5.92 -29.57
CA ASN A 599 -21.79 5.82 -30.15
C ASN A 599 -22.27 7.20 -30.63
N GLU A 600 -23.01 7.22 -31.75
CA GLU A 600 -23.75 8.42 -32.14
C GLU A 600 -25.03 8.53 -31.32
N ASN A 601 -25.31 9.73 -30.81
CA ASN A 601 -26.51 10.04 -30.06
C ASN A 601 -26.99 11.47 -30.35
N GLU A 602 -27.98 11.62 -31.24
CA GLU A 602 -28.57 12.93 -31.60
C GLU A 602 -27.53 13.93 -32.17
N ASP A 603 -26.67 13.43 -33.06
CA ASP A 603 -25.52 14.15 -33.63
C ASP A 603 -24.38 14.43 -32.61
N GLU A 604 -24.47 13.93 -31.37
CA GLU A 604 -23.40 14.00 -30.37
C GLU A 604 -22.66 12.65 -30.28
N ILE A 605 -21.40 12.68 -29.84
CA ILE A 605 -20.65 11.49 -29.46
C ILE A 605 -21.04 11.10 -28.03
N ALA A 606 -21.21 9.81 -27.78
CA ALA A 606 -21.21 9.23 -26.43
C ALA A 606 -20.04 8.24 -26.33
N ILE A 607 -19.32 8.26 -25.22
CA ILE A 607 -18.18 7.37 -24.95
C ILE A 607 -18.58 6.43 -23.81
N ASP A 608 -18.72 5.15 -24.10
CA ASP A 608 -19.10 4.13 -23.13
C ASP A 608 -17.91 3.19 -22.84
N VAL A 609 -17.68 2.88 -21.57
CA VAL A 609 -16.81 1.78 -21.14
C VAL A 609 -17.64 0.50 -21.06
N ASP A 610 -17.45 -0.42 -22.01
CA ASP A 610 -18.25 -1.64 -22.09
C ASP A 610 -17.83 -2.71 -21.08
N THR A 611 -16.52 -2.95 -20.98
CA THR A 611 -15.94 -4.06 -20.21
C THR A 611 -14.50 -3.75 -19.85
N ILE A 612 -14.18 -4.04 -18.58
CA ILE A 612 -12.82 -4.09 -18.04
C ILE A 612 -12.64 -5.51 -17.49
N THR A 613 -11.47 -6.10 -17.71
CA THR A 613 -11.23 -7.54 -17.41
C THR A 613 -11.40 -7.92 -15.93
N THR A 614 -11.24 -6.95 -15.02
CA THR A 614 -11.31 -7.13 -13.56
C THR A 614 -12.68 -6.89 -12.93
N GLY A 615 -13.58 -6.16 -13.60
CA GLY A 615 -14.85 -5.78 -12.98
C GLY A 615 -15.53 -4.58 -13.61
N SER A 616 -16.48 -4.02 -12.87
CA SER A 616 -17.23 -2.82 -13.24
C SER A 616 -16.53 -1.56 -12.73
N LEU A 617 -16.83 -0.41 -13.33
CA LEU A 617 -16.45 0.88 -12.77
C LEU A 617 -17.09 1.10 -11.39
N ILE A 618 -16.33 1.72 -10.49
CA ILE A 618 -16.70 2.07 -9.13
C ILE A 618 -16.83 3.59 -9.06
N THR A 619 -18.00 4.09 -8.71
CA THR A 619 -18.23 5.54 -8.59
C THR A 619 -17.48 6.07 -7.37
N ASP A 620 -16.78 7.18 -7.56
CA ASP A 620 -16.07 7.84 -6.48
C ASP A 620 -17.09 8.38 -5.46
N PRO A 621 -16.92 8.06 -4.16
CA PRO A 621 -17.87 8.46 -3.12
C PRO A 621 -17.86 9.98 -2.85
N ASP A 622 -16.74 10.66 -3.13
CA ASP A 622 -16.60 12.11 -3.00
C ASP A 622 -17.05 12.86 -4.28
N ASP A 623 -17.00 12.22 -5.44
CA ASP A 623 -17.41 12.78 -6.73
C ASP A 623 -18.22 11.79 -7.59
N ASN A 624 -19.54 11.94 -7.55
CA ASN A 624 -20.45 11.04 -8.28
C ASN A 624 -20.34 11.14 -9.81
N ASP A 625 -19.60 12.12 -10.34
CA ASP A 625 -19.34 12.28 -11.76
C ASP A 625 -18.03 11.55 -12.17
N VAL A 626 -17.29 10.97 -11.21
CA VAL A 626 -16.06 10.22 -11.46
C VAL A 626 -16.30 8.75 -11.13
N SER A 627 -15.82 7.85 -11.98
CA SER A 627 -15.79 6.42 -11.69
C SER A 627 -14.45 5.80 -12.10
N THR A 628 -13.95 4.84 -11.33
CA THR A 628 -12.63 4.24 -11.57
C THR A 628 -12.67 2.72 -11.52
N GLN A 629 -11.69 2.07 -12.17
CA GLN A 629 -11.41 0.64 -12.03
C GLN A 629 -9.96 0.37 -12.42
N MET A 630 -9.32 -0.63 -11.82
CA MET A 630 -7.98 -1.07 -12.15
C MET A 630 -7.99 -2.46 -12.80
N THR A 631 -7.20 -2.64 -13.86
CA THR A 631 -7.01 -3.92 -14.52
C THR A 631 -6.03 -4.84 -13.77
N VAL A 632 -6.00 -6.14 -14.08
CA VAL A 632 -5.03 -7.10 -13.49
C VAL A 632 -3.58 -6.70 -13.77
N TYR A 633 -3.35 -6.01 -14.89
CA TYR A 633 -2.05 -5.47 -15.27
C TYR A 633 -1.63 -4.24 -14.44
N GLY A 634 -2.56 -3.61 -13.73
CA GLY A 634 -2.34 -2.39 -12.96
C GLY A 634 -2.73 -1.10 -13.69
N ALA A 635 -3.25 -1.18 -14.92
CA ALA A 635 -3.75 0.00 -15.63
C ALA A 635 -5.03 0.52 -14.96
N LYS A 636 -5.04 1.80 -14.57
CA LYS A 636 -6.19 2.45 -13.93
C LYS A 636 -7.02 3.19 -14.96
N VAL A 637 -8.29 2.82 -15.07
CA VAL A 637 -9.30 3.48 -15.91
C VAL A 637 -10.07 4.47 -15.04
N THR A 638 -10.15 5.71 -15.49
CA THR A 638 -10.96 6.78 -14.89
C THR A 638 -11.95 7.27 -15.93
N VAL A 639 -13.23 7.31 -15.57
CA VAL A 639 -14.31 7.87 -16.38
C VAL A 639 -14.84 9.10 -15.69
N THR A 640 -15.05 10.17 -16.44
CA THR A 640 -15.66 11.40 -15.95
C THR A 640 -16.90 11.70 -16.76
N ASP A 641 -18.05 11.67 -16.09
CA ASP A 641 -19.35 12.01 -16.64
C ASP A 641 -19.45 13.54 -16.79
N GLU A 642 -19.58 14.02 -18.02
CA GLU A 642 -19.60 15.45 -18.29
C GLU A 642 -21.05 16.00 -18.26
N SER A 643 -21.31 16.96 -17.36
CA SER A 643 -22.66 17.52 -17.18
C SER A 643 -23.25 18.19 -18.43
N SER A 644 -22.42 18.55 -19.41
CA SER A 644 -22.84 19.19 -20.66
C SER A 644 -21.95 18.85 -21.85
N GLY A 645 -21.67 17.56 -22.05
CA GLY A 645 -20.92 17.05 -23.18
C GLY A 645 -20.75 15.53 -23.12
N PRO A 646 -20.01 14.93 -24.05
CA PRO A 646 -19.63 13.52 -23.98
C PRO A 646 -18.70 13.24 -22.79
N ASP A 647 -18.78 12.03 -22.26
CA ASP A 647 -17.92 11.58 -21.16
C ASP A 647 -16.44 11.52 -21.58
N LYS A 648 -15.53 11.60 -20.61
CA LYS A 648 -14.09 11.45 -20.79
C LYS A 648 -13.63 10.11 -20.21
N VAL A 649 -12.70 9.45 -20.90
CA VAL A 649 -12.00 8.26 -20.38
C VAL A 649 -10.50 8.51 -20.35
N GLU A 650 -9.89 8.33 -19.20
CA GLU A 650 -8.43 8.38 -18.97
C GLU A 650 -7.95 7.02 -18.50
N ILE A 651 -6.82 6.56 -19.03
CA ILE A 651 -6.21 5.29 -18.66
C ILE A 651 -4.75 5.57 -18.33
N ASP A 652 -4.39 5.39 -17.06
CA ASP A 652 -3.00 5.36 -16.61
C ASP A 652 -2.45 3.97 -16.90
N TRP A 653 -1.58 3.85 -17.90
CA TRP A 653 -1.04 2.59 -18.36
C TRP A 653 0.40 2.40 -17.86
N PRO A 654 0.69 1.35 -17.07
CA PRO A 654 2.02 1.14 -16.51
C PRO A 654 2.95 0.49 -17.54
N SER A 655 4.21 0.91 -17.55
CA SER A 655 5.25 0.36 -18.42
C SER A 655 5.61 -1.10 -18.12
N GLU A 656 5.27 -1.58 -16.92
CA GLU A 656 5.43 -2.97 -16.47
C GLU A 656 4.23 -3.35 -15.59
N GLN A 657 3.94 -4.65 -15.43
CA GLN A 657 2.83 -5.12 -14.59
C GLN A 657 3.00 -4.62 -13.14
N LEU A 658 1.92 -4.08 -12.57
CA LEU A 658 1.88 -3.77 -11.15
C LEU A 658 1.41 -5.01 -10.37
N VAL A 659 2.13 -5.37 -9.30
CA VAL A 659 1.82 -6.54 -8.47
C VAL A 659 1.68 -6.16 -6.99
N GLY A 660 0.80 -6.85 -6.26
CA GLY A 660 0.55 -6.58 -4.85
C GLY A 660 1.68 -7.04 -3.94
N GLN A 661 1.99 -6.21 -2.94
CA GLN A 661 3.06 -6.47 -1.97
C GLN A 661 2.44 -6.80 -0.60
N ALA A 662 2.03 -8.06 -0.46
CA ALA A 662 1.49 -8.60 0.79
C ALA A 662 2.54 -9.42 1.53
N PHE A 663 2.57 -9.29 2.86
CA PHE A 663 3.52 -9.98 3.73
C PHE A 663 2.81 -10.61 4.92
N VAL A 664 3.24 -11.81 5.29
CA VAL A 664 2.95 -12.39 6.60
C VAL A 664 4.20 -12.25 7.44
N THR A 665 4.06 -11.65 8.61
CA THR A 665 5.18 -11.25 9.45
C THR A 665 5.07 -11.86 10.84
N SER A 666 6.19 -11.99 11.53
CA SER A 666 6.24 -12.40 12.93
C SER A 666 7.24 -11.59 13.73
N GLY A 667 6.88 -11.24 14.97
CA GLY A 667 7.68 -10.38 15.84
C GLY A 667 7.84 -8.94 15.33
N GLU A 668 8.88 -8.26 15.84
CA GLU A 668 9.19 -6.89 15.40
C GLU A 668 9.78 -6.92 13.97
N VAL A 669 9.07 -6.30 13.04
CA VAL A 669 9.49 -6.15 11.64
C VAL A 669 9.56 -4.69 11.22
N ARG A 670 10.40 -4.40 10.21
CA ARG A 670 10.58 -3.05 9.67
C ARG A 670 10.51 -3.04 8.15
N ALA A 671 9.52 -2.35 7.60
CA ALA A 671 9.41 -2.14 6.17
C ALA A 671 10.44 -1.10 5.67
N THR A 672 11.15 -1.44 4.59
CA THR A 672 12.08 -0.56 3.89
C THR A 672 11.85 -0.68 2.38
N ILE A 673 11.75 0.44 1.69
CA ILE A 673 11.67 0.45 0.22
C ILE A 673 13.04 0.11 -0.35
N VAL A 674 13.11 -0.91 -1.20
CA VAL A 674 14.33 -1.39 -1.86
C VAL A 674 14.25 -1.04 -3.35
N GLY A 675 14.79 0.13 -3.70
CA GLY A 675 15.07 0.44 -5.10
C GLY A 675 16.25 -0.38 -5.63
N SER A 676 16.11 -0.98 -6.82
CA SER A 676 17.23 -1.62 -7.52
C SER A 676 18.34 -0.61 -7.81
N VAL A 677 19.42 -0.68 -7.01
CA VAL A 677 20.73 -0.01 -7.11
C VAL A 677 20.87 0.99 -8.27
N GLY A 678 20.47 2.25 -8.04
CA GLY A 678 20.51 3.23 -9.13
C GLY A 678 20.32 4.72 -8.83
N GLY A 679 19.97 5.15 -7.62
CA GLY A 679 19.75 6.56 -7.29
C GLY A 679 18.28 6.94 -7.26
N ALA A 680 17.96 7.91 -6.40
CA ALA A 680 16.70 8.14 -5.69
C ALA A 680 16.27 6.98 -4.83
N VAL A 681 16.20 7.26 -3.54
CA VAL A 681 15.44 6.45 -2.59
C VAL A 681 14.25 7.32 -2.23
N LEU A 682 13.04 6.86 -2.54
CA LEU A 682 11.86 7.30 -1.80
C LEU A 682 12.09 6.81 -0.38
N GLN A 683 12.39 7.74 0.52
CA GLN A 683 12.75 7.39 1.88
C GLN A 683 11.55 7.72 2.76
N LYS A 684 10.85 6.68 3.22
CA LYS A 684 9.78 6.82 4.21
C LYS A 684 10.39 7.46 5.45
N VAL A 685 9.91 8.64 5.80
CA VAL A 685 10.41 9.40 6.94
C VAL A 685 9.69 8.88 8.18
N THR A 686 10.42 8.38 9.18
CA THR A 686 9.80 8.05 10.47
C THR A 686 9.28 9.33 11.11
N ILE A 687 7.97 9.39 11.31
CA ILE A 687 7.29 10.55 11.89
C ILE A 687 7.01 10.30 13.37
N PRO A 688 7.38 11.22 14.28
CA PRO A 688 7.03 11.11 15.68
C PRO A 688 5.54 11.36 15.90
N LEU A 689 4.97 10.73 16.94
CA LEU A 689 3.62 11.03 17.42
C LEU A 689 3.43 12.53 17.68
N ALA A 690 2.30 13.08 17.22
CA ALA A 690 1.92 14.46 17.46
C ALA A 690 1.67 14.70 18.96
N LYS A 691 2.11 15.87 19.45
CA LYS A 691 2.01 16.26 20.86
C LYS A 691 1.11 17.48 21.02
N SER A 692 0.42 17.57 22.15
CA SER A 692 -0.32 18.78 22.49
C SER A 692 0.64 19.94 22.83
N ASP A 693 0.21 21.18 22.57
CA ASP A 693 0.98 22.37 22.90
C ASP A 693 1.25 22.52 24.42
N ASP A 694 0.36 22.01 25.27
CA ASP A 694 0.54 21.98 26.72
C ASP A 694 1.67 21.02 27.14
N ASP A 695 1.76 19.83 26.53
CA ASP A 695 2.84 18.88 26.81
C ASP A 695 4.20 19.45 26.37
N VAL A 696 4.24 20.01 25.17
CA VAL A 696 5.46 20.62 24.61
C VAL A 696 5.90 21.82 25.45
N LEU A 697 5.00 22.72 25.82
CA LEU A 697 5.36 23.90 26.61
C LEU A 697 5.71 23.56 28.07
N THR A 698 5.30 22.39 28.57
CA THR A 698 5.70 21.89 29.90
C THR A 698 7.17 21.46 29.90
N VAL A 699 7.64 20.81 28.83
CA VAL A 699 9.01 20.29 28.71
C VAL A 699 9.97 21.23 27.99
N ASP A 700 9.45 22.17 27.19
CA ASP A 700 10.19 23.24 26.52
C ASP A 700 9.42 24.59 26.49
N PRO A 701 9.36 25.32 27.62
CA PRO A 701 8.68 26.61 27.68
C PRO A 701 9.34 27.74 26.86
N ALA A 702 10.55 27.50 26.34
CA ALA A 702 11.32 28.47 25.56
C ALA A 702 11.26 28.18 24.05
N MET A 703 10.79 27.00 23.64
CA MET A 703 10.70 26.55 22.25
C MET A 703 12.05 26.64 21.53
N ASN A 704 13.07 26.08 22.16
CA ASN A 704 14.45 26.16 21.70
C ASN A 704 15.22 24.84 21.86
N ARG A 705 14.53 23.73 22.11
CA ARG A 705 15.12 22.39 22.19
C ARG A 705 15.15 21.70 20.83
N ASN A 706 14.04 21.73 20.09
CA ASN A 706 13.87 21.02 18.82
C ASN A 706 13.48 21.97 17.67
N ASN A 707 13.37 21.47 16.43
CA ASN A 707 12.55 22.14 15.42
C ASN A 707 11.08 21.79 15.67
N TYR A 708 10.16 22.56 15.09
CA TYR A 708 8.73 22.40 15.33
C TYR A 708 7.90 22.52 14.06
N LEU A 709 6.93 21.63 13.88
CA LEU A 709 5.79 21.81 12.98
C LEU A 709 4.56 22.13 13.83
N LEU A 710 4.11 23.38 13.76
CA LEU A 710 3.02 23.91 14.58
C LEU A 710 1.77 24.08 13.71
N VAL A 711 0.71 23.33 14.00
CA VAL A 711 -0.57 23.47 13.31
C VAL A 711 -1.58 24.18 14.20
N GLY A 712 -2.25 25.18 13.62
CA GLY A 712 -3.23 26.02 14.30
C GLY A 712 -2.68 27.40 14.70
N GLY A 713 -3.55 28.42 14.59
CA GLY A 713 -3.20 29.81 14.92
C GLY A 713 -3.00 30.07 16.42
N PRO A 714 -2.48 31.25 16.80
CA PRO A 714 -2.14 31.60 18.20
C PRO A 714 -3.30 31.52 19.20
N CYS A 715 -4.55 31.57 18.74
CA CYS A 715 -5.73 31.44 19.57
C CYS A 715 -6.01 29.98 19.97
N ALA A 716 -5.65 29.03 19.11
CA ALA A 716 -5.83 27.60 19.30
C ALA A 716 -4.57 26.94 19.88
N ASN A 717 -3.39 27.40 19.44
CA ASN A 717 -2.09 26.83 19.74
C ASN A 717 -1.18 27.87 20.41
N ARG A 718 -0.89 27.67 21.70
CA ARG A 718 -0.03 28.54 22.51
C ARG A 718 1.43 28.45 22.11
N ALA A 719 1.88 27.33 21.55
CA ALA A 719 3.21 27.20 20.98
C ALA A 719 3.35 28.11 19.75
N THR A 720 2.34 28.16 18.88
CA THR A 720 2.27 29.14 17.77
C THR A 720 2.35 30.58 18.28
N ALA A 721 1.57 30.93 19.31
CA ALA A 721 1.61 32.27 19.91
C ALA A 721 3.01 32.63 20.43
N LYS A 722 3.70 31.66 21.03
CA LYS A 722 5.06 31.82 21.57
C LYS A 722 6.08 32.08 20.47
N VAL A 723 6.03 31.32 19.37
CA VAL A 723 6.94 31.46 18.22
C VAL A 723 6.72 32.79 17.49
N LEU A 724 5.47 33.18 17.29
CA LEU A 724 5.12 34.43 16.61
C LEU A 724 5.25 35.69 17.50
N GLY A 725 5.35 35.51 18.81
CA GLY A 725 5.37 36.62 19.77
C GLY A 725 4.03 37.36 19.88
N SER A 726 2.93 36.69 19.55
CA SER A 726 1.56 37.21 19.63
C SER A 726 0.91 36.91 20.99
N GLY A 727 -0.26 37.49 21.25
CA GLY A 727 -1.04 37.17 22.44
C GLY A 727 -1.69 35.78 22.33
N THR A 728 -2.02 35.14 23.45
CA THR A 728 -2.79 33.87 23.47
C THR A 728 -4.29 34.08 23.65
N SER A 729 -4.75 35.33 23.72
CA SER A 729 -6.16 35.66 23.92
C SER A 729 -6.62 36.78 23.00
N TRP A 730 -7.90 36.72 22.63
CA TRP A 730 -8.52 37.69 21.74
C TRP A 730 -8.48 39.12 22.32
N PRO A 731 -8.20 40.16 21.51
CA PRO A 731 -7.93 40.10 20.07
C PRO A 731 -6.47 39.83 19.70
N GLY A 732 -5.54 39.85 20.68
CA GLY A 732 -4.10 39.79 20.41
C GLY A 732 -3.59 38.46 19.84
N CYS A 733 -4.39 37.39 19.90
CA CYS A 733 -4.08 36.11 19.24
C CYS A 733 -4.44 36.08 17.74
N ALA A 734 -5.25 37.03 17.26
CA ALA A 734 -5.58 37.17 15.85
C ALA A 734 -4.67 38.20 15.14
N ASP A 735 -3.72 38.81 15.86
CA ASP A 735 -2.79 39.77 15.27
C ASP A 735 -1.94 39.09 14.19
N GLY A 736 -2.04 39.58 12.95
CA GLY A 736 -1.34 39.01 11.80
C GLY A 736 -2.11 37.94 11.03
N PHE A 737 -3.36 37.63 11.41
CA PHE A 737 -4.22 36.71 10.69
C PHE A 737 -5.47 37.44 10.17
N GLU A 738 -5.87 37.12 8.94
CA GLU A 738 -7.07 37.65 8.29
C GLU A 738 -8.03 36.50 7.96
N GLU A 739 -9.33 36.73 8.14
CA GLU A 739 -10.37 35.75 7.83
C GLU A 739 -10.39 35.46 6.32
N GLY A 740 -10.40 34.19 5.94
CA GLY A 740 -10.31 33.77 4.54
C GLY A 740 -8.88 33.61 4.04
N VAL A 741 -7.86 33.70 4.90
CA VAL A 741 -6.44 33.56 4.52
C VAL A 741 -5.74 32.53 5.40
N GLY A 742 -5.26 31.44 4.78
CA GLY A 742 -4.34 30.51 5.43
C GLY A 742 -2.90 31.02 5.31
N ARG A 743 -2.04 30.69 6.27
CA ARG A 743 -0.61 31.09 6.27
C ARG A 743 0.28 29.90 6.56
N ILE A 744 1.38 29.83 5.81
CA ILE A 744 2.49 28.92 6.05
C ILE A 744 3.72 29.79 6.22
N LEU A 745 4.41 29.68 7.36
CA LEU A 745 5.55 30.52 7.68
C LEU A 745 6.63 29.75 8.42
N VAL A 746 7.86 30.21 8.31
CA VAL A 746 9.04 29.59 8.91
C VAL A 746 9.76 30.61 9.78
N LYS A 747 10.05 30.25 11.03
CA LYS A 747 10.70 31.13 12.00
C LYS A 747 11.97 30.49 12.56
N GLU A 748 13.07 31.22 12.51
CA GLU A 748 14.30 30.82 13.18
C GLU A 748 14.22 31.03 14.70
N MET A 749 14.68 30.01 15.43
CA MET A 749 14.63 29.90 16.88
C MET A 749 16.00 29.47 17.42
N ASN A 750 16.93 30.42 17.67
CA ASN A 750 18.22 30.18 18.34
C ASN A 750 19.01 28.93 17.86
N GLY A 751 19.00 28.64 16.56
CA GLY A 751 19.67 27.47 15.97
C GLY A 751 18.73 26.36 15.50
N ASN A 752 17.44 26.47 15.81
CA ASN A 752 16.36 25.60 15.34
C ASN A 752 15.37 26.38 14.45
N VAL A 753 14.40 25.69 13.87
CA VAL A 753 13.34 26.25 13.01
C VAL A 753 11.96 25.86 13.54
N ALA A 754 11.00 26.78 13.47
CA ALA A 754 9.59 26.50 13.70
C ALA A 754 8.79 26.85 12.45
N MET A 755 8.17 25.85 11.84
CA MET A 755 7.20 26.01 10.77
C MET A 755 5.81 26.13 11.38
N VAL A 756 5.05 27.15 10.99
CA VAL A 756 3.66 27.37 11.46
C VAL A 756 2.73 27.28 10.26
N VAL A 757 1.67 26.49 10.43
CA VAL A 757 0.58 26.30 9.47
C VAL A 757 -0.72 26.71 10.16
N ALA A 758 -1.26 27.86 9.79
CA ALA A 758 -2.32 28.48 10.58
C ALA A 758 -3.21 29.40 9.76
N GLY A 759 -4.50 29.40 10.10
CA GLY A 759 -5.46 30.40 9.65
C GLY A 759 -6.09 31.19 10.80
N MET A 760 -6.92 32.20 10.47
CA MET A 760 -7.76 32.88 11.47
C MET A 760 -8.92 31.98 11.93
N THR A 761 -9.42 31.14 11.02
CA THR A 761 -10.46 30.14 11.26
C THR A 761 -9.92 28.74 10.97
N ALA A 762 -10.58 27.70 11.47
CA ALA A 762 -10.15 26.33 11.20
C ALA A 762 -10.16 25.99 9.69
N LEU A 763 -11.15 26.49 8.94
CA LEU A 763 -11.19 26.37 7.47
C LEU A 763 -9.99 27.02 6.77
N ASP A 764 -9.44 28.10 7.34
CA ASP A 764 -8.25 28.75 6.79
C ASP A 764 -6.98 27.95 7.12
N THR A 765 -6.91 27.30 8.29
CA THR A 765 -5.85 26.35 8.62
C THR A 765 -5.90 25.12 7.71
N THR A 766 -7.07 24.50 7.53
CA THR A 766 -7.26 23.32 6.65
C THR A 766 -6.84 23.62 5.21
N ARG A 767 -7.10 24.83 4.72
CA ARG A 767 -6.63 25.24 3.39
C ARG A 767 -5.10 25.31 3.30
N ALA A 768 -4.45 25.83 4.35
CA ALA A 768 -3.00 25.88 4.41
C ALA A 768 -2.36 24.49 4.53
N THR A 769 -2.99 23.57 5.28
CA THR A 769 -2.51 22.19 5.39
C THR A 769 -2.67 21.42 4.08
N ARG A 770 -3.73 21.64 3.30
CA ARG A 770 -3.88 21.04 1.96
C ARG A 770 -2.80 21.48 0.98
N VAL A 771 -2.37 22.74 1.06
CA VAL A 771 -1.20 23.21 0.28
C VAL A 771 0.08 22.48 0.68
N LEU A 772 0.23 22.09 1.94
CA LEU A 772 1.38 21.26 2.37
C LEU A 772 1.22 19.80 1.98
N LYS A 773 -0.01 19.28 1.94
CA LYS A 773 -0.30 17.94 1.43
C LYS A 773 0.19 17.79 -0.01
N ASP A 774 -0.14 18.76 -0.86
CA ASP A 774 0.24 18.76 -2.27
C ASP A 774 1.36 19.78 -2.56
N TYR A 775 2.33 19.94 -1.65
CA TYR A 775 3.33 21.02 -1.71
C TYR A 775 4.11 21.10 -3.03
N GLN A 776 4.29 19.97 -3.72
CA GLN A 776 4.95 19.89 -5.02
C GLN A 776 4.19 20.64 -6.13
N SER A 777 2.87 20.75 -5.98
CA SER A 777 1.98 21.49 -6.89
C SER A 777 2.01 23.00 -6.67
N TYR A 778 2.74 23.48 -5.65
CA TYR A 778 2.77 24.89 -5.26
C TYR A 778 4.20 25.45 -5.15
N ASP A 779 4.41 26.69 -5.61
CA ASP A 779 5.70 27.38 -5.47
C ASP A 779 5.85 27.97 -4.06
N LEU A 780 6.29 27.13 -3.11
CA LEU A 780 6.61 27.53 -1.74
C LEU A 780 8.00 28.16 -1.70
N SER A 781 8.09 29.46 -1.39
CA SER A 781 9.38 30.14 -1.26
C SER A 781 9.32 31.32 -0.27
N GLY A 782 10.47 31.65 0.31
CA GLY A 782 10.60 32.71 1.31
C GLY A 782 10.34 32.22 2.74
N ASP A 783 10.12 33.14 3.67
CA ASP A 783 9.83 32.85 5.08
C ASP A 783 8.33 32.83 5.41
N GLU A 784 7.47 33.26 4.48
CA GLU A 784 6.02 33.30 4.66
C GLU A 784 5.28 33.29 3.30
N VAL A 785 4.21 32.47 3.21
CA VAL A 785 3.25 32.47 2.11
C VAL A 785 1.82 32.57 2.62
N GLU A 786 0.97 33.28 1.86
CA GLU A 786 -0.48 33.33 2.06
C GLU A 786 -1.21 32.39 1.11
N VAL A 787 -2.18 31.66 1.63
CA VAL A 787 -3.01 30.67 0.93
C VAL A 787 -4.45 31.17 0.81
N LEU A 788 -4.84 31.49 -0.43
CA LEU A 788 -6.17 31.98 -0.79
C LEU A 788 -6.98 30.93 -1.56
N GLY A 789 -8.30 31.09 -1.60
CA GLY A 789 -9.21 30.22 -2.37
C GLY A 789 -10.20 29.47 -1.49
N THR A 790 -10.63 28.29 -1.93
CA THR A 790 -11.48 27.39 -1.14
C THR A 790 -10.65 26.22 -0.60
N THR A 791 -11.22 25.42 0.30
CA THR A 791 -10.59 24.17 0.77
C THR A 791 -10.51 23.10 -0.33
N ALA A 792 -11.38 23.14 -1.35
CA ALA A 792 -11.37 22.25 -2.50
C ALA A 792 -10.39 22.71 -3.61
N THR A 793 -10.22 24.02 -3.76
CA THR A 793 -9.32 24.63 -4.75
C THR A 793 -8.51 25.77 -4.11
N PRO A 794 -7.37 25.47 -3.48
CA PRO A 794 -6.42 26.50 -3.06
C PRO A 794 -5.81 27.13 -4.32
N GLN A 795 -6.11 28.40 -4.60
CA GLN A 795 -5.84 28.99 -5.92
C GLN A 795 -4.65 29.95 -5.96
N THR A 796 -4.06 30.32 -4.81
CA THR A 796 -2.93 31.27 -4.83
C THR A 796 -2.03 31.11 -3.61
N VAL A 797 -0.75 30.82 -3.87
CA VAL A 797 0.36 31.00 -2.93
C VAL A 797 1.09 32.27 -3.35
N ARG A 798 1.16 33.29 -2.48
CA ARG A 798 1.98 34.48 -2.73
C ARG A 798 2.99 34.65 -1.61
N ALA A 799 4.27 34.76 -1.96
CA ALA A 799 5.31 35.14 -1.02
C ALA A 799 4.98 36.51 -0.41
N VAL A 800 4.96 36.59 0.91
CA VAL A 800 4.79 37.85 1.63
C VAL A 800 6.15 38.55 1.62
N SER A 801 6.30 39.61 0.83
CA SER A 801 7.54 40.39 0.84
C SER A 801 7.69 41.09 2.19
N SER A 802 8.75 40.74 2.94
CA SER A 802 9.14 41.43 4.17
C SER A 802 9.59 42.88 3.98
#